data_AF-G8QN39-F1
#
_entry.id   AF-G8QN39-F1
#
_cell.length_a   1.000
_cell.length_b   1.000
_cell.length_c   1.000
_cell.angle_alpha   90.00
_cell.angle_beta   90.00
_cell.angle_gamma   90.00
#
_symmetry.space_group_name_H-M   'P 1'
#
loop_
_entity.id
_entity.type
_entity.pdbx_description
1 polymer ?
#
loop_
_entity_poly.entity_id
_entity_poly.type
_entity_poly.pdbx_seq_one_letter_code
_entity_poly.pdbx_strand_id
1 'polypeptide(L)'
;MTEISAVPAYNPLLDEDGIPQVMDFGIAARIEDLDSKQGDFTGTPAYMAPEYIESRTVGVRGDIFAAGLVLYELLTGRRAIQGSDPFQVMRRITQEDLRLPSEVSLDERIVDVLYKATARNPLNRYESVAQFLQALDSYLDPVEEEGAATGGKQSTLDFLLRRMRHKSDFPALSESVSAINKIATSETESIARLSMTILKDFALTNKILRLVNSAYYRQAGGGNISTVSRAVIVLGFDAVRNIAITVLLFEHLQNKSNAAQLKDEFLRANLAGILAKDIGTLTSTRDVEQAFICAMFHNLGRLLCQYYFPEESEEVKKLMGQKEIGEEAASLQVLGMSYEELGIGVARTWGFPPLIVNSMRKLPGGNVRLPSTPEDKLRVLAAYANELCLIIAQAGPDERARELKKLAARFGDSVKVEERDLRSTIEKSIEQVKEFASIIRLNLQQTAFGRQLREWMGEKPAASAAGEDDSSMAGTILSEQLGGELLPAAVVGEGQAPDSATAQAILTAGIQDISNTLVEEYKLNDILRIILETMYRAMGFKRVILCIKDARHNTMQGRFGFGPDATEIARQFRFPLSFSPDIFHAAISKGVDILISDTNDPKIKPRIPDWFRKVLTSETFVLFPLTIKGNPVAMIYADKDGAGDIVIPEKELSLLRTLRNQALLAIKQSI
;
A
#
# COMPACT_ATOMS: atom_id res chain seq x y z
N MET A 1 9.14 -29.18 40.63
CA MET A 1 8.65 -29.05 39.24
C MET A 1 9.75 -29.57 38.36
N THR A 2 9.56 -30.79 37.85
CA THR A 2 10.56 -31.47 37.03
C THR A 2 10.20 -31.18 35.58
N GLU A 3 11.00 -30.36 34.89
CA GLU A 3 10.87 -30.12 33.46
C GLU A 3 11.25 -31.40 32.71
N ILE A 4 10.31 -31.93 31.92
CA ILE A 4 10.50 -33.10 31.06
C ILE A 4 10.30 -32.60 29.62
N SER A 5 11.31 -32.81 28.79
CA SER A 5 11.40 -32.32 27.41
C SER A 5 11.56 -33.51 26.47
N ALA A 6 10.73 -33.54 25.42
CA ALA A 6 10.59 -34.54 24.36
C ALA A 6 9.60 -35.68 24.68
N VAL A 7 8.50 -35.72 23.92
CA VAL A 7 7.37 -36.64 24.10
C VAL A 7 7.22 -37.54 22.86
N PRO A 8 7.38 -38.88 22.97
CA PRO A 8 6.93 -39.84 21.96
C PRO A 8 5.41 -40.10 22.11
N ALA A 9 4.79 -40.62 21.03
CA ALA A 9 3.34 -40.81 20.90
C ALA A 9 2.64 -41.33 22.17
N TYR A 10 1.66 -40.57 22.66
CA TYR A 10 0.80 -40.98 23.76
C TYR A 10 -0.11 -42.14 23.35
N ASN A 11 -0.17 -43.18 24.18
CA ASN A 11 -1.20 -44.21 24.11
C ASN A 11 -2.21 -43.95 25.25
N PRO A 12 -3.19 -43.06 25.07
CA PRO A 12 -4.19 -42.78 26.11
C PRO A 12 -5.10 -44.01 26.27
N LEU A 13 -5.14 -44.59 27.46
CA LEU A 13 -6.17 -45.55 27.83
C LEU A 13 -7.26 -44.87 28.64
N LEU A 14 -8.50 -45.29 28.46
CA LEU A 14 -9.61 -44.87 29.31
C LEU A 14 -9.74 -45.90 30.45
N ASP A 15 -9.81 -45.44 31.70
CA ASP A 15 -10.17 -46.30 32.82
C ASP A 15 -11.69 -46.61 32.84
N GLU A 16 -12.15 -47.41 33.80
CA GLU A 16 -13.57 -47.82 33.90
C GLU A 16 -14.53 -46.62 34.08
N ASP A 17 -14.03 -45.48 34.55
CA ASP A 17 -14.79 -44.24 34.73
C ASP A 17 -14.68 -43.28 33.51
N GLY A 18 -13.99 -43.71 32.44
CA GLY A 18 -13.82 -42.91 31.23
C GLY A 18 -12.79 -41.78 31.35
N ILE A 19 -11.94 -41.81 32.38
CA ILE A 19 -10.87 -40.82 32.56
C ILE A 19 -9.65 -41.29 31.75
N PRO A 20 -9.10 -40.44 30.85
CA PRO A 20 -7.92 -40.78 30.08
C PRO A 20 -6.66 -40.82 30.97
N GLN A 21 -6.02 -41.97 31.04
CA GLN A 21 -4.74 -42.21 31.69
C GLN A 21 -3.64 -42.39 30.65
N VAL A 22 -2.52 -41.69 30.84
CA VAL A 22 -1.34 -41.80 29.99
C VAL A 22 -0.43 -42.91 30.54
N MET A 23 -0.21 -43.98 29.76
CA MET A 23 0.49 -45.17 30.27
C MET A 23 1.98 -45.26 29.95
N ASP A 24 2.48 -44.55 28.93
CA ASP A 24 3.88 -44.68 28.49
C ASP A 24 4.55 -43.31 28.32
N PHE A 25 5.50 -42.99 29.21
CA PHE A 25 6.52 -41.97 28.96
C PHE A 25 7.71 -42.66 28.31
N GLY A 26 7.64 -42.90 27.00
CA GLY A 26 8.78 -43.44 26.25
C GLY A 26 10.01 -42.53 26.46
N ILE A 27 11.07 -43.10 27.06
CA ILE A 27 12.39 -42.52 27.37
C ILE A 27 12.44 -40.97 27.31
N ALA A 28 12.00 -40.33 28.39
CA ALA A 28 12.25 -38.92 28.64
C ALA A 28 13.76 -38.68 28.77
N ALA A 29 14.36 -37.97 27.81
CA ALA A 29 15.75 -37.57 27.91
C ALA A 29 15.89 -36.41 28.90
N ARG A 30 16.77 -36.54 29.90
CA ARG A 30 17.18 -35.40 30.71
C ARG A 30 17.92 -34.41 29.82
N ILE A 31 17.68 -33.12 30.02
CA ILE A 31 18.28 -31.99 29.28
C ILE A 31 19.83 -32.07 29.27
N GLU A 32 20.43 -32.81 30.19
CA GLU A 32 21.88 -32.98 30.33
C GLU A 32 22.52 -34.05 29.42
N ASP A 33 21.76 -34.94 28.76
CA ASP A 33 22.32 -36.06 27.98
C ASP A 33 22.37 -35.85 26.44
N LEU A 34 22.00 -34.66 25.94
CA LEU A 34 21.93 -34.36 24.49
C LEU A 34 23.31 -34.27 23.79
N ASP A 35 24.41 -34.41 24.52
CA ASP A 35 25.77 -34.29 23.99
C ASP A 35 26.38 -35.60 23.45
N SER A 36 25.59 -36.66 23.26
CA SER A 36 26.11 -37.96 22.81
C SER A 36 25.45 -38.51 21.54
N LYS A 37 26.21 -38.37 20.42
CA LYS A 37 26.13 -39.03 19.10
C LYS A 37 25.10 -38.49 18.08
N GLN A 38 25.63 -38.04 16.94
CA GLN A 38 24.92 -37.86 15.67
C GLN A 38 24.16 -39.15 15.28
N GLY A 39 22.82 -39.11 15.27
CA GLY A 39 22.03 -40.13 14.58
C GLY A 39 20.58 -40.30 15.03
N ASP A 40 20.30 -40.31 16.33
CA ASP A 40 18.99 -40.78 16.81
C ASP A 40 18.05 -39.64 17.20
N PHE A 41 16.97 -39.47 16.43
CA PHE A 41 15.80 -38.69 16.86
C PHE A 41 15.07 -39.50 17.94
N THR A 42 14.88 -38.94 19.13
CA THR A 42 14.10 -39.58 20.20
C THR A 42 12.65 -39.14 20.12
N GLY A 43 11.73 -40.06 19.82
CA GLY A 43 10.30 -39.78 19.73
C GLY A 43 9.61 -40.54 18.60
N THR A 44 8.28 -40.46 18.52
CA THR A 44 7.52 -41.01 17.39
C THR A 44 7.49 -39.98 16.26
N PRO A 45 8.11 -40.25 15.09
CA PRO A 45 8.26 -39.26 14.02
C PRO A 45 6.98 -38.53 13.61
N ALA A 46 5.84 -39.21 13.65
CA ALA A 46 4.54 -38.67 13.28
C ALA A 46 3.99 -37.56 14.20
N TYR A 47 4.55 -37.38 15.40
CA TYR A 47 4.12 -36.36 16.37
C TYR A 47 5.22 -35.36 16.72
N MET A 48 6.37 -35.44 16.06
CA MET A 48 7.48 -34.52 16.31
C MET A 48 7.14 -33.11 15.82
N ALA A 49 7.46 -32.09 16.61
CA ALA A 49 7.27 -30.70 16.20
C ALA A 49 8.32 -30.27 15.14
N PRO A 50 7.97 -29.39 14.18
CA PRO A 50 8.90 -28.93 13.14
C PRO A 50 10.22 -28.39 13.69
N GLU A 51 10.16 -27.59 14.77
CA GLU A 51 11.34 -27.00 15.39
C GLU A 51 12.28 -28.03 16.03
N TYR A 52 11.73 -29.16 16.51
CA TYR A 52 12.52 -30.27 17.04
C TYR A 52 13.24 -31.00 15.90
N ILE A 53 12.58 -31.14 14.75
CA ILE A 53 13.16 -31.79 13.57
C ILE A 53 14.29 -30.95 12.98
N GLU A 54 14.09 -29.63 12.85
CA GLU A 54 15.02 -28.72 12.18
C GLU A 54 16.17 -28.28 13.06
N SER A 55 15.90 -27.98 14.34
CA SER A 55 16.85 -27.27 15.21
C SER A 55 17.11 -27.97 16.54
N ARG A 56 16.50 -29.14 16.78
CA ARG A 56 16.56 -29.86 18.08
C ARG A 56 16.04 -29.05 19.26
N THR A 57 15.26 -28.01 18.99
CA THR A 57 14.66 -27.18 20.03
C THR A 57 13.50 -27.94 20.65
N VAL A 58 13.48 -28.02 21.98
CA VAL A 58 12.39 -28.60 22.76
C VAL A 58 11.79 -27.52 23.66
N GLY A 59 10.47 -27.51 23.79
CA GLY A 59 9.76 -26.60 24.67
C GLY A 59 8.25 -26.79 24.60
N VAL A 60 7.53 -26.05 25.46
CA VAL A 60 6.08 -26.17 25.67
C VAL A 60 5.27 -26.07 24.36
N ARG A 61 5.71 -25.23 23.42
CA ARG A 61 5.04 -25.07 22.12
C ARG A 61 5.16 -26.31 21.23
N GLY A 62 6.21 -27.12 21.42
CA GLY A 62 6.37 -28.41 20.77
C GLY A 62 5.39 -29.45 21.31
N ASP A 63 5.15 -29.45 22.62
CA ASP A 63 4.15 -30.33 23.25
C ASP A 63 2.72 -29.99 22.81
N ILE A 64 2.42 -28.70 22.66
CA ILE A 64 1.13 -28.21 22.12
C ILE A 64 0.92 -28.71 20.69
N PHE A 65 1.98 -28.75 19.87
CA PHE A 65 1.91 -29.29 18.52
C PHE A 65 1.61 -30.79 18.52
N ALA A 66 2.33 -31.56 19.34
CA ALA A 66 2.09 -32.99 19.49
C ALA A 66 0.65 -33.28 19.99
N ALA A 67 0.17 -32.52 20.97
CA ALA A 67 -1.20 -32.61 21.46
C ALA A 67 -2.24 -32.23 20.39
N GLY A 68 -1.94 -31.24 19.55
CA GLY A 68 -2.76 -30.89 18.38
C GLY A 68 -2.85 -32.02 17.36
N LEU A 69 -1.75 -32.75 17.11
CA LEU A 69 -1.77 -33.92 16.23
C LEU A 69 -2.57 -35.10 16.83
N VAL A 70 -2.55 -35.27 18.14
CA VAL A 70 -3.43 -36.23 18.83
C VAL A 70 -4.89 -35.80 18.68
N LEU A 71 -5.19 -34.51 18.87
CA LEU A 71 -6.54 -33.97 18.66
C LEU A 71 -7.02 -34.20 17.22
N TYR A 72 -6.16 -34.01 16.21
CA TYR A 72 -6.49 -34.36 14.81
C TYR A 72 -6.91 -35.81 14.68
N GLU A 73 -6.15 -36.74 15.28
CA GLU A 73 -6.42 -38.17 15.19
C GLU A 73 -7.70 -38.56 15.92
N LEU A 74 -8.00 -37.93 17.06
CA LEU A 74 -9.26 -38.10 17.77
C LEU A 74 -10.46 -37.61 16.94
N LEU A 75 -10.31 -36.49 16.22
CA LEU A 75 -11.38 -35.89 15.42
C LEU A 75 -11.62 -36.61 14.09
N THR A 76 -10.56 -37.15 13.47
CA THR A 76 -10.63 -37.74 12.13
C THR A 76 -10.55 -39.27 12.11
N GLY A 77 -10.16 -39.89 13.24
CA GLY A 77 -9.92 -41.34 13.35
C GLY A 77 -8.69 -41.81 12.55
N ARG A 78 -7.88 -40.90 12.01
CA ARG A 78 -6.71 -41.21 11.18
C ARG A 78 -5.55 -40.30 11.59
N ARG A 79 -4.31 -40.80 11.46
CA ARG A 79 -3.13 -39.96 11.67
C ARG A 79 -3.04 -38.85 10.63
N ALA A 80 -2.70 -37.66 11.11
CA ALA A 80 -2.47 -36.45 10.32
C ALA A 80 -1.48 -36.64 9.18
N ILE A 81 -0.32 -37.23 9.49
CA ILE A 81 0.75 -37.44 8.52
C ILE A 81 1.09 -38.92 8.51
N GLN A 82 0.85 -39.56 7.36
CA GLN A 82 1.12 -40.97 7.15
C GLN A 82 2.30 -41.15 6.20
N GLY A 83 3.14 -42.11 6.50
CA GLY A 83 4.28 -42.50 5.68
C GLY A 83 4.91 -43.79 6.21
N SER A 84 5.39 -44.63 5.31
CA SER A 84 6.10 -45.87 5.65
C SER A 84 7.55 -45.62 6.06
N ASP A 85 8.11 -44.47 5.69
CA ASP A 85 9.48 -44.06 6.00
C ASP A 85 9.47 -42.88 7.01
N PRO A 86 10.06 -43.06 8.22
CA PRO A 86 10.20 -42.01 9.22
C PRO A 86 10.76 -40.68 8.69
N PHE A 87 11.75 -40.72 7.79
CA PHE A 87 12.37 -39.50 7.24
C PHE A 87 11.42 -38.74 6.31
N GLN A 88 10.57 -39.45 5.56
CA GLN A 88 9.53 -38.81 4.76
C GLN A 88 8.48 -38.14 5.63
N VAL A 89 8.08 -38.78 6.73
CA VAL A 89 7.13 -38.20 7.70
C VAL A 89 7.69 -36.91 8.31
N MET A 90 8.96 -36.93 8.76
CA MET A 90 9.63 -35.74 9.29
C MET A 90 9.73 -34.61 8.27
N ARG A 91 10.05 -34.92 7.01
CA ARG A 91 10.10 -33.93 5.93
C ARG A 91 8.73 -33.32 5.63
N ARG A 92 7.65 -34.10 5.68
CA ARG A 92 6.30 -33.58 5.48
C ARG A 92 5.88 -32.64 6.62
N ILE A 93 6.23 -32.97 7.86
CA ILE A 93 5.95 -32.10 9.02
C ILE A 93 6.57 -30.70 8.83
N THR A 94 7.77 -30.60 8.27
CA THR A 94 8.43 -29.31 8.07
C THR A 94 7.95 -28.58 6.81
N GLN A 95 7.57 -29.31 5.75
CA GLN A 95 7.29 -28.71 4.43
C GLN A 95 5.80 -28.53 4.11
N GLU A 96 4.90 -29.30 4.72
CA GLU A 96 3.47 -29.32 4.39
C GLU A 96 2.62 -28.79 5.57
N ASP A 97 1.60 -27.98 5.27
CA ASP A 97 0.59 -27.61 6.28
C ASP A 97 -0.41 -28.76 6.47
N LEU A 98 -0.88 -28.91 7.72
CA LEU A 98 -1.91 -29.89 8.06
C LEU A 98 -3.19 -29.62 7.25
N ARG A 99 -3.81 -30.67 6.71
CA ARG A 99 -5.08 -30.59 5.99
C ARG A 99 -6.09 -31.58 6.56
N LEU A 100 -7.31 -31.10 6.77
CA LEU A 100 -8.43 -31.96 7.15
C LEU A 100 -8.99 -32.71 5.92
N PRO A 101 -9.37 -34.00 6.04
CA PRO A 101 -10.00 -34.73 4.95
C PRO A 101 -11.38 -34.13 4.62
N SER A 102 -11.70 -33.97 3.34
CA SER A 102 -12.97 -33.40 2.87
C SER A 102 -14.22 -34.18 3.30
N GLU A 103 -14.03 -35.43 3.74
CA GLU A 103 -15.08 -36.34 4.20
C GLU A 103 -15.55 -36.07 5.63
N VAL A 104 -14.76 -35.32 6.44
CA VAL A 104 -15.05 -35.06 7.85
C VAL A 104 -15.59 -33.64 8.02
N SER A 105 -16.86 -33.52 8.41
CA SER A 105 -17.48 -32.24 8.77
C SER A 105 -17.28 -31.98 10.26
N LEU A 106 -16.44 -31.00 10.59
CA LEU A 106 -16.15 -30.57 11.97
C LEU A 106 -16.64 -29.14 12.18
N ASP A 107 -17.01 -28.78 13.41
CA ASP A 107 -17.32 -27.40 13.80
C ASP A 107 -16.09 -26.50 13.54
N GLU A 108 -16.29 -25.37 12.87
CA GLU A 108 -15.21 -24.43 12.53
C GLU A 108 -14.41 -24.00 13.78
N ARG A 109 -15.04 -23.94 14.95
CA ARG A 109 -14.39 -23.56 16.22
C ARG A 109 -13.34 -24.57 16.67
N ILE A 110 -13.61 -25.88 16.56
CA ILE A 110 -12.62 -26.90 16.94
C ILE A 110 -11.51 -27.03 15.89
N VAL A 111 -11.85 -26.74 14.62
CA VAL A 111 -10.89 -26.68 13.51
C VAL A 111 -9.89 -25.54 13.71
N ASP A 112 -10.34 -24.37 14.17
CA ASP A 112 -9.47 -23.24 14.50
C ASP A 112 -8.50 -23.57 15.65
N VAL A 113 -9.02 -24.22 16.70
CA VAL A 113 -8.20 -24.67 17.84
C VAL A 113 -7.12 -25.64 17.37
N LEU A 114 -7.49 -26.58 16.50
CA LEU A 114 -6.59 -27.56 15.91
C LEU A 114 -5.49 -26.90 15.05
N TYR A 115 -5.86 -26.05 14.08
CA TYR A 115 -4.88 -25.40 13.21
C TYR A 115 -3.93 -24.48 13.96
N LYS A 116 -4.41 -23.79 14.99
CA LYS A 116 -3.56 -22.97 15.86
C LYS A 116 -2.59 -23.82 16.67
N ALA A 117 -3.02 -24.95 17.21
CA ALA A 117 -2.14 -25.87 17.94
C ALA A 117 -1.08 -26.50 17.04
N THR A 118 -1.44 -26.84 15.79
CA THR A 118 -0.54 -27.51 14.82
C THR A 118 0.16 -26.54 13.85
N ALA A 119 0.22 -25.24 14.15
CA ALA A 119 0.87 -24.27 13.27
C ALA A 119 2.37 -24.56 13.14
N ARG A 120 2.95 -24.47 11.94
CA ARG A 120 4.39 -24.79 11.75
C ARG A 120 5.31 -23.88 12.55
N ASN A 121 5.08 -22.57 12.50
CA ASN A 121 5.82 -21.61 13.33
C ASN A 121 5.34 -21.68 14.79
N PRO A 122 6.23 -22.00 15.76
CA PRO A 122 5.87 -22.07 17.18
C PRO A 122 5.21 -20.80 17.71
N LEU A 123 5.61 -19.62 17.22
CA LEU A 123 5.07 -18.32 17.68
C LEU A 123 3.58 -18.14 17.34
N ASN A 124 3.08 -18.84 16.32
CA ASN A 124 1.67 -18.81 15.93
C ASN A 124 0.80 -19.78 16.77
N ARG A 125 1.42 -20.64 17.59
CA ARG A 125 0.72 -21.55 18.50
C ARG A 125 0.33 -20.84 19.80
N TYR A 126 -0.48 -21.54 20.61
CA TYR A 126 -0.77 -21.13 21.98
C TYR A 126 0.51 -20.93 22.78
N GLU A 127 0.53 -19.90 23.62
CA GLU A 127 1.70 -19.54 24.43
C GLU A 127 1.95 -20.53 25.57
N SER A 128 0.88 -21.12 26.10
CA SER A 128 0.92 -22.09 27.17
C SER A 128 -0.12 -23.19 26.99
N VAL A 129 0.10 -24.34 27.63
CA VAL A 129 -0.88 -25.44 27.66
C VAL A 129 -2.19 -24.99 28.30
N ALA A 130 -2.14 -24.11 29.30
CA ALA A 130 -3.35 -23.55 29.93
C ALA A 130 -4.22 -22.77 28.92
N GLN A 131 -3.59 -22.01 28.01
CA GLN A 131 -4.32 -21.29 26.97
C GLN A 131 -4.93 -22.24 25.93
N PHE A 132 -4.24 -23.35 25.63
CA PHE A 132 -4.77 -24.39 24.76
C PHE A 132 -5.96 -25.12 25.40
N LEU A 133 -5.84 -25.49 26.68
CA LEU A 133 -6.92 -26.09 27.47
C LEU A 133 -8.15 -25.17 27.53
N GLN A 134 -7.96 -23.89 27.83
CA GLN A 134 -9.04 -22.90 27.86
C GLN A 134 -9.80 -22.83 26.53
N ALA A 135 -9.10 -22.97 25.40
CA ALA A 135 -9.72 -22.96 24.09
C ALA A 135 -10.56 -24.22 23.83
N LEU A 136 -10.14 -25.37 24.36
CA LEU A 136 -10.93 -26.61 24.33
C LEU A 136 -12.13 -26.54 25.27
N ASP A 137 -11.95 -26.02 26.48
CA ASP A 137 -13.02 -25.83 27.46
C ASP A 137 -14.10 -24.88 26.92
N SER A 138 -13.68 -23.77 26.29
CA SER A 138 -14.61 -22.81 25.66
C SER A 138 -15.41 -23.43 24.50
N TYR A 139 -14.91 -24.50 23.89
CA TYR A 139 -15.62 -25.26 22.87
C TYR A 139 -16.62 -26.26 23.49
N LEU A 140 -16.20 -26.96 24.57
CA LEU A 140 -17.01 -27.98 25.24
C LEU A 140 -18.13 -27.39 26.09
N ASP A 141 -17.86 -26.29 26.78
CA ASP A 141 -18.82 -25.56 27.60
C ASP A 141 -18.83 -24.09 27.13
N PRO A 142 -19.59 -23.77 26.06
CA PRO A 142 -19.74 -22.41 25.61
C PRO A 142 -20.55 -21.66 26.66
N VAL A 143 -19.87 -21.12 27.68
CA VAL A 143 -20.51 -20.40 28.78
C VAL A 143 -21.47 -19.36 28.19
N GLU A 144 -22.77 -19.56 28.45
CA GLU A 144 -23.81 -18.57 28.21
C GLU A 144 -23.52 -17.36 29.12
N GLU A 145 -22.61 -16.48 28.70
CA GLU A 145 -22.38 -15.21 29.37
C GLU A 145 -23.48 -14.22 28.98
N GLU A 146 -24.66 -14.41 29.58
CA GLU A 146 -25.64 -13.35 29.82
C GLU A 146 -25.02 -12.28 30.74
N GLY A 147 -24.17 -11.42 30.18
CA GLY A 147 -23.47 -10.43 31.01
C GLY A 147 -22.42 -9.52 30.36
N ALA A 148 -22.29 -9.44 29.03
CA ALA A 148 -21.25 -8.60 28.41
C ALA A 148 -21.75 -7.82 27.18
N ALA A 149 -22.44 -6.70 27.41
CA ALA A 149 -22.77 -5.71 26.38
C ALA A 149 -21.54 -5.04 25.71
N THR A 150 -20.32 -5.44 26.10
CA THR A 150 -19.04 -4.98 25.53
C THR A 150 -18.24 -6.08 24.81
N GLY A 151 -18.52 -7.38 25.04
CA GLY A 151 -17.76 -8.50 24.48
C GLY A 151 -18.19 -8.91 23.07
N GLY A 152 -19.49 -8.92 22.78
CA GLY A 152 -20.02 -9.30 21.46
C GLY A 152 -19.50 -8.41 20.32
N LYS A 153 -19.36 -7.10 20.56
CA LYS A 153 -18.91 -6.13 19.56
C LYS A 153 -17.46 -6.34 19.12
N GLN A 154 -16.59 -6.74 20.05
CA GLN A 154 -15.19 -7.00 19.76
C GLN A 154 -15.02 -8.31 18.98
N SER A 155 -15.84 -9.32 19.29
CA SER A 155 -15.90 -10.57 18.51
C SER A 155 -16.39 -10.37 17.07
N THR A 156 -17.41 -9.51 16.86
CA THR A 156 -17.91 -9.15 15.51
C THR A 156 -16.86 -8.37 14.72
N LEU A 157 -16.18 -7.42 15.34
CA LEU A 157 -15.08 -6.68 14.71
C LEU A 157 -13.95 -7.62 14.29
N ASP A 158 -13.54 -8.54 15.17
CA ASP A 158 -12.49 -9.52 14.88
C ASP A 158 -12.89 -10.44 13.72
N PHE A 159 -14.15 -10.86 13.66
CA PHE A 159 -14.70 -11.62 12.55
C PHE A 159 -14.63 -10.86 11.22
N LEU A 160 -15.10 -9.60 11.19
CA LEU A 160 -15.05 -8.77 9.97
C LEU A 160 -13.59 -8.48 9.56
N LEU A 161 -12.70 -8.18 10.50
CA LEU A 161 -11.27 -7.98 10.23
C LEU A 161 -10.59 -9.24 9.68
N ARG A 162 -10.95 -10.44 10.15
CA ARG A 162 -10.48 -11.70 9.56
C ARG A 162 -10.93 -11.81 8.11
N ARG A 163 -12.22 -11.59 7.83
CA ARG A 163 -12.77 -11.66 6.46
C ARG A 163 -12.16 -10.61 5.52
N MET A 164 -11.79 -9.43 6.03
CA MET A 164 -11.04 -8.43 5.28
C MET A 164 -9.59 -8.88 5.00
N ARG A 165 -8.88 -9.45 5.98
CA ARG A 165 -7.49 -9.93 5.83
C ARG A 165 -7.31 -11.01 4.76
N HIS A 166 -8.34 -11.82 4.51
CA HIS A 166 -8.31 -12.83 3.44
C HIS A 166 -8.38 -12.24 2.02
N LYS A 167 -8.72 -10.95 1.87
CA LYS A 167 -8.61 -10.23 0.59
C LYS A 167 -7.22 -9.60 0.49
N SER A 168 -6.45 -9.98 -0.52
CA SER A 168 -5.06 -9.55 -0.79
C SER A 168 -4.83 -8.03 -0.68
N ASP A 169 -5.85 -7.24 -0.96
CA ASP A 169 -5.79 -5.78 -1.00
C ASP A 169 -5.80 -5.13 0.40
N PHE A 170 -6.36 -5.81 1.42
CA PHE A 170 -6.46 -5.26 2.78
C PHE A 170 -5.12 -5.26 3.54
N PRO A 171 -4.31 -6.34 3.54
CA PRO A 171 -2.99 -6.32 4.17
C PRO A 171 -2.09 -5.23 3.59
N ALA A 172 -2.05 -5.06 2.26
CA ALA A 172 -1.22 -4.05 1.59
C ALA A 172 -1.64 -2.61 1.97
N LEU A 173 -2.95 -2.32 1.97
CA LEU A 173 -3.49 -1.04 2.41
C LEU A 173 -3.20 -0.78 3.90
N SER A 174 -3.46 -1.77 4.75
CA SER A 174 -3.25 -1.69 6.20
C SER A 174 -1.78 -1.47 6.54
N GLU A 175 -0.85 -2.18 5.89
CA GLU A 175 0.59 -2.02 6.09
C GLU A 175 1.06 -0.63 5.66
N SER A 176 0.63 -0.16 4.49
CA SER A 176 1.02 1.15 3.97
C SER A 176 0.52 2.30 4.84
N VAL A 177 -0.75 2.27 5.28
CA VAL A 177 -1.32 3.30 6.16
C VAL A 177 -0.67 3.23 7.54
N SER A 178 -0.45 2.02 8.09
CA SER A 178 0.22 1.86 9.39
C SER A 178 1.67 2.32 9.35
N ALA A 179 2.40 2.07 8.26
CA ALA A 179 3.77 2.53 8.07
C ALA A 179 3.84 4.06 8.02
N ILE A 180 2.94 4.71 7.27
CA ILE A 180 2.85 6.18 7.22
C ILE A 180 2.52 6.75 8.60
N ASN A 181 1.56 6.16 9.31
CA ASN A 181 1.19 6.61 10.66
C ASN A 181 2.32 6.42 11.67
N LYS A 182 3.04 5.30 11.65
CA LYS A 182 4.16 5.00 12.56
C LYS A 182 5.33 5.97 12.38
N ILE A 183 5.68 6.30 11.13
CA ILE A 183 6.70 7.31 10.80
C ILE A 183 6.23 8.68 11.31
N ALA A 184 4.92 8.96 11.19
CA ALA A 184 4.36 10.25 11.55
C ALA A 184 4.20 10.51 13.05
N THR A 185 4.00 9.48 13.86
CA THR A 185 3.94 9.60 15.33
C THR A 185 5.31 9.70 16.00
N SER A 186 6.39 9.47 15.24
CA SER A 186 7.75 9.52 15.76
C SER A 186 8.33 10.93 15.58
N GLU A 187 8.28 11.76 16.62
CA GLU A 187 8.81 13.15 16.62
C GLU A 187 10.31 13.27 16.23
N THR A 188 11.03 12.14 16.20
CA THR A 188 12.48 12.05 15.93
C THR A 188 12.82 11.43 14.57
N GLU A 189 11.87 10.88 13.82
CA GLU A 189 12.16 10.27 12.52
C GLU A 189 12.19 11.32 11.41
N SER A 190 13.36 11.41 10.74
CA SER A 190 13.62 12.43 9.74
C SER A 190 12.61 12.43 8.57
N ILE A 191 12.27 13.63 8.11
CA ILE A 191 11.54 13.93 6.85
C ILE A 191 12.03 13.08 5.66
N ALA A 192 13.30 12.66 5.67
CA ALA A 192 13.90 11.79 4.68
C ALA A 192 13.27 10.39 4.62
N ARG A 193 12.83 9.81 5.75
CA ARG A 193 12.27 8.45 5.81
C ARG A 193 10.84 8.38 5.28
N LEU A 194 9.99 9.36 5.60
CA LEU A 194 8.66 9.49 4.98
C LEU A 194 8.80 9.76 3.49
N SER A 195 9.66 10.71 3.11
CA SER A 195 9.94 11.00 1.70
C SER A 195 10.39 9.73 0.97
N MET A 196 11.30 8.96 1.55
CA MET A 196 11.78 7.71 0.96
C MET A 196 10.69 6.63 0.85
N THR A 197 9.78 6.54 1.84
CA THR A 197 8.66 5.59 1.80
C THR A 197 7.65 5.97 0.73
N ILE A 198 7.32 7.25 0.60
CA ILE A 198 6.45 7.76 -0.47
C ILE A 198 7.14 7.59 -1.85
N LEU A 199 8.45 7.85 -1.93
CA LEU A 199 9.26 7.69 -3.16
C LEU A 199 9.47 6.24 -3.61
N LYS A 200 9.09 5.24 -2.79
CA LYS A 200 9.06 3.83 -3.22
C LYS A 200 7.93 3.59 -4.23
N ASP A 201 6.85 4.38 -4.15
CA ASP A 201 5.71 4.29 -5.05
C ASP A 201 5.69 5.49 -6.01
N PHE A 202 6.01 5.22 -7.28
CA PHE A 202 6.12 6.22 -8.34
C PHE A 202 4.76 6.82 -8.73
N ALA A 203 3.70 6.00 -8.75
CA ALA A 203 2.35 6.44 -9.09
C ALA A 203 1.82 7.38 -8.01
N LEU A 204 2.00 6.99 -6.74
CA LEU A 204 1.67 7.80 -5.58
C LEU A 204 2.48 9.10 -5.55
N THR A 205 3.80 9.05 -5.76
CA THR A 205 4.67 10.23 -5.79
C THR A 205 4.22 11.25 -6.84
N ASN A 206 3.92 10.82 -8.07
CA ASN A 206 3.49 11.74 -9.13
C ASN A 206 2.10 12.31 -8.89
N LYS A 207 1.19 11.54 -8.30
CA LYS A 207 -0.14 12.04 -7.90
C LYS A 207 -0.03 13.05 -6.76
N ILE A 208 0.81 12.79 -5.76
CA ILE A 208 1.12 13.72 -4.68
C ILE A 208 1.71 15.01 -5.25
N LEU A 209 2.73 14.94 -6.11
CA LEU A 209 3.36 16.14 -6.68
C LEU A 209 2.41 16.95 -7.56
N ARG A 210 1.55 16.29 -8.35
CA ARG A 210 0.51 16.99 -9.11
C ARG A 210 -0.49 17.68 -8.18
N LEU A 211 -0.88 17.01 -7.09
CA LEU A 211 -1.79 17.60 -6.11
C LEU A 211 -1.17 18.78 -5.37
N VAL A 212 0.06 18.64 -4.89
CA VAL A 212 0.81 19.71 -4.22
C VAL A 212 0.98 20.94 -5.11
N ASN A 213 1.02 20.76 -6.43
CA ASN A 213 1.12 21.86 -7.41
C ASN A 213 -0.22 22.42 -7.87
N SER A 214 -1.33 21.84 -7.42
CA SER A 214 -2.67 22.33 -7.72
C SER A 214 -2.91 23.70 -7.06
N ALA A 215 -3.81 24.50 -7.62
CA ALA A 215 -4.15 25.83 -7.15
C ALA A 215 -4.50 25.86 -5.65
N TYR A 216 -5.05 24.76 -5.14
CA TYR A 216 -5.36 24.55 -3.73
C TYR A 216 -4.14 24.61 -2.79
N TYR A 217 -2.99 24.02 -3.15
CA TYR A 217 -1.79 23.99 -2.31
C TYR A 217 -0.73 25.05 -2.68
N ARG A 218 -0.93 25.73 -3.83
CA ARG A 218 0.02 26.72 -4.39
C ARG A 218 0.21 27.98 -3.53
N GLN A 219 -0.74 28.34 -2.67
CA GLN A 219 -0.65 29.54 -1.83
C GLN A 219 0.47 29.48 -0.78
N ALA A 220 1.00 28.29 -0.47
CA ALA A 220 2.00 28.09 0.59
C ALA A 220 3.47 28.15 0.13
N GLY A 221 3.77 28.13 -1.19
CA GLY A 221 5.15 28.23 -1.65
C GLY A 221 5.29 28.69 -3.10
N GLY A 222 6.08 29.76 -3.30
CA GLY A 222 6.30 30.39 -4.60
C GLY A 222 6.97 29.51 -5.65
N GLY A 223 6.15 28.75 -6.40
CA GLY A 223 6.53 28.02 -7.62
C GLY A 223 6.12 26.54 -7.63
N ASN A 224 6.28 25.87 -8.77
CA ASN A 224 5.99 24.43 -8.89
C ASN A 224 7.02 23.60 -8.10
N ILE A 225 6.52 22.78 -7.18
CA ILE A 225 7.25 21.84 -6.34
C ILE A 225 7.48 20.53 -7.10
N SER A 226 8.73 20.20 -7.38
CA SER A 226 9.12 19.04 -8.20
C SER A 226 9.62 17.83 -7.40
N THR A 227 9.66 17.91 -6.06
CA THR A 227 10.14 16.81 -5.19
C THR A 227 9.31 16.69 -3.92
N VAL A 228 9.13 15.47 -3.41
CA VAL A 228 8.36 15.19 -2.18
C VAL A 228 9.04 15.85 -0.97
N SER A 229 10.37 15.82 -0.90
CA SER A 229 11.13 16.51 0.16
C SER A 229 10.87 18.02 0.16
N ARG A 230 10.79 18.66 -1.01
CA ARG A 230 10.44 20.09 -1.11
C ARG A 230 8.97 20.33 -0.76
N ALA A 231 8.07 19.41 -1.09
CA ALA A 231 6.67 19.47 -0.68
C ALA A 231 6.54 19.48 0.85
N VAL A 232 7.29 18.60 1.55
CA VAL A 232 7.28 18.54 3.02
C VAL A 232 7.82 19.84 3.64
N ILE A 233 8.87 20.43 3.08
CA ILE A 233 9.44 21.69 3.58
C ILE A 233 8.47 22.87 3.40
N VAL A 234 7.72 22.89 2.30
CA VAL A 234 6.87 24.02 1.91
C VAL A 234 5.47 23.92 2.52
N LEU A 235 4.86 22.74 2.49
CA LEU A 235 3.50 22.51 2.97
C LEU A 235 3.44 22.05 4.42
N GLY A 236 4.55 21.57 4.97
CA GLY A 236 4.58 20.87 6.25
C GLY A 236 4.43 19.36 6.08
N PHE A 237 4.92 18.64 7.08
CA PHE A 237 4.93 17.18 7.12
C PHE A 237 3.52 16.60 7.19
N ASP A 238 2.66 17.17 8.04
CA ASP A 238 1.28 16.74 8.23
C ASP A 238 0.47 16.85 6.93
N ALA A 239 0.59 17.95 6.19
CA ALA A 239 -0.07 18.13 4.89
C ALA A 239 0.33 17.05 3.86
N VAL A 240 1.62 16.78 3.69
CA VAL A 240 2.10 15.77 2.72
C VAL A 240 1.68 14.36 3.13
N ARG A 241 1.75 14.05 4.43
CA ARG A 241 1.24 12.78 4.98
C ARG A 241 -0.24 12.60 4.63
N ASN A 242 -1.05 13.62 4.85
CA ASN A 242 -2.50 13.55 4.62
C ASN A 242 -2.83 13.33 3.15
N ILE A 243 -2.10 14.00 2.25
CA ILE A 243 -2.23 13.76 0.81
C ILE A 243 -1.85 12.33 0.46
N ALA A 244 -0.72 11.82 0.98
CA ALA A 244 -0.26 10.46 0.71
C ALA A 244 -1.29 9.41 1.15
N ILE A 245 -1.83 9.55 2.36
CA ILE A 245 -2.89 8.67 2.88
C ILE A 245 -4.14 8.71 1.98
N THR A 246 -4.55 9.91 1.55
CA THR A 246 -5.74 10.11 0.70
C THR A 246 -5.59 9.43 -0.67
N VAL A 247 -4.44 9.63 -1.32
CA VAL A 247 -4.15 9.06 -2.64
C VAL A 247 -4.00 7.54 -2.55
N LEU A 248 -3.30 7.04 -1.53
CA LEU A 248 -3.10 5.60 -1.33
C LEU A 248 -4.42 4.87 -1.05
N LEU A 249 -5.27 5.46 -0.20
CA LEU A 249 -6.60 4.94 0.07
C LEU A 249 -7.46 4.94 -1.19
N PHE A 250 -7.35 5.97 -2.04
CA PHE A 250 -8.07 6.01 -3.30
C PHE A 250 -7.62 4.94 -4.30
N GLU A 251 -6.31 4.75 -4.50
CA GLU A 251 -5.78 3.78 -5.46
C GLU A 251 -6.22 2.35 -5.16
N HIS A 252 -6.19 1.97 -3.88
CA HIS A 252 -6.65 0.64 -3.46
C HIS A 252 -8.15 0.42 -3.69
N LEU A 253 -8.95 1.49 -3.68
CA LEU A 253 -10.39 1.44 -3.87
C LEU A 253 -10.84 1.40 -5.35
N GLN A 254 -9.93 1.58 -6.34
CA GLN A 254 -10.30 1.61 -7.75
C GLN A 254 -10.56 0.23 -8.39
N ASN A 255 -10.12 -0.87 -7.78
CA ASN A 255 -9.88 -2.14 -8.48
C ASN A 255 -11.06 -3.14 -8.59
N LYS A 256 -12.33 -2.77 -8.32
CA LYS A 256 -13.46 -3.75 -8.33
C LYS A 256 -14.79 -3.21 -8.91
N SER A 257 -15.71 -4.15 -9.15
CA SER A 257 -17.06 -3.99 -9.74
C SER A 257 -17.91 -2.85 -9.17
N ASN A 258 -17.67 -2.43 -7.93
CA ASN A 258 -18.39 -1.33 -7.26
C ASN A 258 -17.71 0.05 -7.38
N ALA A 259 -16.82 0.23 -8.35
CA ALA A 259 -16.03 1.45 -8.52
C ALA A 259 -16.85 2.75 -8.53
N ALA A 260 -18.07 2.75 -9.06
CA ALA A 260 -18.91 3.96 -9.09
C ALA A 260 -19.36 4.43 -7.70
N GLN A 261 -19.84 3.53 -6.85
CA GLN A 261 -20.32 3.88 -5.50
C GLN A 261 -19.14 4.29 -4.59
N LEU A 262 -18.01 3.60 -4.74
CA LEU A 262 -16.78 3.92 -4.01
C LEU A 262 -16.21 5.28 -4.41
N LYS A 263 -16.26 5.63 -5.70
CA LYS A 263 -15.89 6.98 -6.19
C LYS A 263 -16.78 8.06 -5.58
N ASP A 264 -18.10 7.84 -5.50
CA ASP A 264 -19.03 8.77 -4.86
C ASP A 264 -18.72 8.98 -3.38
N GLU A 265 -18.54 7.89 -2.62
CA GLU A 265 -18.25 7.96 -1.18
C GLU A 265 -16.89 8.63 -0.92
N PHE A 266 -15.90 8.31 -1.74
CA PHE A 266 -14.58 8.92 -1.66
C PHE A 266 -14.60 10.43 -1.96
N LEU A 267 -15.33 10.86 -3.00
CA LEU A 267 -15.52 12.29 -3.27
C LEU A 267 -16.20 13.01 -2.11
N ARG A 268 -17.19 12.36 -1.48
CA ARG A 268 -17.91 12.92 -0.33
C ARG A 268 -16.98 13.07 0.88
N ALA A 269 -16.16 12.05 1.17
CA ALA A 269 -15.15 12.10 2.23
C ALA A 269 -14.08 13.18 1.98
N ASN A 270 -13.65 13.36 0.71
CA ASN A 270 -12.71 14.40 0.34
C ASN A 270 -13.31 15.80 0.53
N LEU A 271 -14.55 16.02 0.06
CA LEU A 271 -15.25 17.29 0.28
C LEU A 271 -15.43 17.59 1.77
N ALA A 272 -15.77 16.58 2.59
CA ALA A 272 -15.90 16.76 4.04
C ALA A 272 -14.56 17.19 4.67
N GLY A 273 -13.45 16.57 4.26
CA GLY A 273 -12.09 16.98 4.65
C GLY A 273 -11.82 18.44 4.32
N ILE A 274 -12.06 18.83 3.07
CA ILE A 274 -11.81 20.20 2.59
C ILE A 274 -12.69 21.21 3.33
N LEU A 275 -13.99 20.94 3.48
CA LEU A 275 -14.92 21.80 4.21
C LEU A 275 -14.48 21.98 5.67
N ALA A 276 -14.10 20.89 6.36
CA ALA A 276 -13.63 20.97 7.74
C ALA A 276 -12.38 21.86 7.89
N LYS A 277 -11.46 21.80 6.91
CA LYS A 277 -10.28 22.66 6.88
C LYS A 277 -10.62 24.12 6.58
N ASP A 278 -11.44 24.39 5.56
CA ASP A 278 -11.80 25.76 5.17
C ASP A 278 -12.63 26.45 6.28
N ILE A 279 -13.59 25.74 6.88
CA ILE A 279 -14.38 26.22 8.03
C ILE A 279 -13.51 26.36 9.29
N GLY A 280 -12.59 25.42 9.52
CA GLY A 280 -11.59 25.52 10.58
C GLY A 280 -10.72 26.79 10.45
N THR A 281 -10.37 27.15 9.21
CA THR A 281 -9.61 28.37 8.90
C THR A 281 -10.43 29.63 9.19
N LEU A 282 -11.71 29.66 8.79
CA LEU A 282 -12.62 30.78 9.10
C LEU A 282 -12.81 30.99 10.60
N THR A 283 -12.91 29.89 11.35
CA THR A 283 -13.09 29.91 12.81
C THR A 283 -11.78 30.07 13.59
N SER A 284 -10.64 30.31 12.91
CA SER A 284 -9.31 30.46 13.51
C SER A 284 -8.86 29.27 14.37
N THR A 285 -9.21 28.06 13.96
CA THR A 285 -8.74 26.82 14.59
C THR A 285 -7.26 26.59 14.23
N ARG A 286 -6.42 26.24 15.21
CA ARG A 286 -4.97 26.06 14.99
C ARG A 286 -4.61 24.81 14.17
N ASP A 287 -5.36 23.73 14.32
CA ASP A 287 -5.03 22.41 13.76
C ASP A 287 -5.90 22.05 12.55
N VAL A 288 -5.96 22.94 11.55
CA VAL A 288 -6.82 22.78 10.36
C VAL A 288 -6.51 21.53 9.53
N GLU A 289 -5.27 21.04 9.58
CA GLU A 289 -4.85 19.82 8.90
C GLU A 289 -5.36 18.56 9.59
N GLN A 290 -5.48 18.58 10.92
CA GLN A 290 -6.08 17.49 11.68
C GLN A 290 -7.59 17.45 11.46
N ALA A 291 -8.24 18.61 11.32
CA ALA A 291 -9.66 18.70 11.00
C ALA A 291 -9.99 18.03 9.66
N PHE A 292 -9.12 18.19 8.66
CA PHE A 292 -9.25 17.52 7.37
C PHE A 292 -9.27 15.99 7.50
N ILE A 293 -8.31 15.41 8.23
CA ILE A 293 -8.21 13.95 8.43
C ILE A 293 -9.44 13.45 9.20
N CYS A 294 -9.78 14.12 10.30
CA CYS A 294 -10.91 13.75 11.15
C CYS A 294 -12.22 13.71 10.35
N ALA A 295 -12.45 14.68 9.47
CA ALA A 295 -13.65 14.73 8.64
C ALA A 295 -13.64 13.69 7.52
N MET A 296 -12.49 13.45 6.87
CA MET A 296 -12.36 12.45 5.82
C MET A 296 -12.60 11.03 6.34
N PHE A 297 -12.00 10.68 7.48
CA PHE A 297 -12.11 9.35 8.06
C PHE A 297 -13.40 9.12 8.86
N HIS A 298 -14.20 10.15 9.09
CA HIS A 298 -15.45 10.06 9.84
C HIS A 298 -16.38 8.94 9.32
N ASN A 299 -16.42 8.72 8.00
CA ASN A 299 -17.22 7.68 7.35
C ASN A 299 -16.39 6.47 6.86
N LEU A 300 -15.20 6.24 7.42
CA LEU A 300 -14.30 5.17 6.99
C LEU A 300 -14.99 3.79 7.00
N GLY A 301 -15.75 3.46 8.05
CA GLY A 301 -16.38 2.14 8.14
C GLY A 301 -17.45 1.91 7.06
N ARG A 302 -18.16 2.95 6.62
CA ARG A 302 -19.10 2.87 5.49
C ARG A 302 -18.35 2.58 4.18
N LEU A 303 -17.22 3.27 3.96
CA LEU A 303 -16.37 3.06 2.79
C LEU A 303 -15.77 1.65 2.76
N LEU A 304 -15.25 1.19 3.90
CA LEU A 304 -14.71 -0.16 4.04
C LEU A 304 -15.79 -1.22 3.83
N CYS A 305 -17.00 -1.02 4.33
CA CYS A 305 -18.10 -1.94 4.08
C CYS A 305 -18.45 -2.00 2.59
N GLN A 306 -18.59 -0.87 1.91
CA GLN A 306 -18.90 -0.86 0.46
C GLN A 306 -17.83 -1.56 -0.38
N TYR A 307 -16.58 -1.54 0.07
CA TYR A 307 -15.47 -2.17 -0.64
C TYR A 307 -15.31 -3.67 -0.32
N TYR A 308 -15.30 -4.03 0.97
CA TYR A 308 -15.03 -5.39 1.43
C TYR A 308 -16.29 -6.27 1.52
N PHE A 309 -17.45 -5.66 1.70
CA PHE A 309 -18.74 -6.32 1.95
C PHE A 309 -19.86 -5.70 1.07
N PRO A 310 -19.74 -5.82 -0.27
CA PRO A 310 -20.63 -5.13 -1.19
C PRO A 310 -22.08 -5.63 -1.12
N GLU A 311 -22.28 -6.93 -0.95
CA GLU A 311 -23.60 -7.55 -0.85
C GLU A 311 -24.32 -7.10 0.43
N GLU A 312 -23.60 -7.07 1.55
CA GLU A 312 -24.10 -6.60 2.83
C GLU A 312 -24.43 -5.10 2.78
N SER A 313 -23.61 -4.30 2.08
CA SER A 313 -23.89 -2.87 1.89
C SER A 313 -25.16 -2.63 1.06
N GLU A 314 -25.42 -3.46 0.04
CA GLU A 314 -26.67 -3.41 -0.71
C GLU A 314 -27.87 -3.82 0.14
N GLU A 315 -27.73 -4.83 1.01
CA GLU A 315 -28.78 -5.26 1.91
C GLU A 315 -29.13 -4.18 2.94
N VAL A 316 -28.12 -3.50 3.51
CA VAL A 316 -28.34 -2.33 4.38
C VAL A 316 -29.16 -1.26 3.65
N LYS A 317 -28.84 -0.96 2.38
CA LYS A 317 -29.59 0.02 1.58
C LYS A 317 -31.03 -0.43 1.31
N LYS A 318 -31.26 -1.72 1.00
CA LYS A 318 -32.60 -2.27 0.79
C LYS A 318 -33.45 -2.16 2.06
N LEU A 319 -32.88 -2.49 3.22
CA LEU A 319 -33.56 -2.38 4.50
C LEU A 319 -33.91 -0.93 4.85
N MET A 320 -33.00 0.01 4.61
CA MET A 320 -33.28 1.45 4.78
C MET A 320 -34.46 1.90 3.90
N GLY A 321 -34.56 1.42 2.66
CA GLY A 321 -35.64 1.76 1.74
C GLY A 321 -36.98 1.05 2.03
N GLN A 322 -36.95 -0.17 2.57
CA GLN A 322 -38.16 -0.98 2.81
C GLN A 322 -38.79 -0.78 4.19
N LYS A 323 -37.96 -0.58 5.23
CA LYS A 323 -38.42 -0.53 6.63
C LYS A 323 -38.33 0.86 7.25
N GLU A 324 -37.90 1.88 6.50
CA GLU A 324 -37.63 3.26 6.99
C GLU A 324 -36.77 3.31 8.27
N ILE A 325 -35.92 2.30 8.47
CA ILE A 325 -34.99 2.27 9.60
C ILE A 325 -33.73 3.08 9.30
N GLY A 326 -33.17 3.73 10.32
CA GLY A 326 -31.93 4.50 10.19
C GLY A 326 -30.72 3.63 9.80
N GLU A 327 -29.71 4.24 9.17
CA GLU A 327 -28.49 3.56 8.69
C GLU A 327 -27.77 2.77 9.79
N GLU A 328 -27.76 3.28 11.02
CA GLU A 328 -27.18 2.60 12.18
C GLU A 328 -27.95 1.32 12.54
N ALA A 329 -29.29 1.38 12.59
CA ALA A 329 -30.11 0.22 12.89
C ALA A 329 -30.03 -0.84 11.76
N ALA A 330 -29.98 -0.40 10.51
CA ALA A 330 -29.83 -1.29 9.36
C ALA A 330 -28.46 -1.97 9.33
N SER A 331 -27.37 -1.24 9.60
CA SER A 331 -26.02 -1.83 9.68
C SER A 331 -25.88 -2.79 10.85
N LEU A 332 -26.47 -2.49 12.02
CA LEU A 332 -26.51 -3.43 13.15
C LEU A 332 -27.23 -4.73 12.81
N GLN A 333 -28.33 -4.68 12.05
CA GLN A 333 -29.08 -5.89 11.65
C GLN A 333 -28.32 -6.76 10.63
N VAL A 334 -27.58 -6.16 9.71
CA VAL A 334 -26.89 -6.91 8.63
C VAL A 334 -25.48 -7.34 9.04
N LEU A 335 -24.72 -6.44 9.65
CA LEU A 335 -23.29 -6.64 9.96
C LEU A 335 -23.05 -7.03 11.43
N GLY A 336 -24.05 -6.91 12.30
CA GLY A 336 -23.89 -7.10 13.75
C GLY A 336 -23.17 -5.95 14.46
N MET A 337 -22.80 -4.88 13.74
CA MET A 337 -22.17 -3.67 14.29
C MET A 337 -22.46 -2.46 13.39
N SER A 338 -22.32 -1.25 13.92
CA SER A 338 -22.53 -0.04 13.12
C SER A 338 -21.30 0.30 12.25
N TYR A 339 -21.52 1.07 11.17
CA TYR A 339 -20.40 1.59 10.36
C TYR A 339 -19.43 2.46 11.17
N GLU A 340 -19.92 3.16 12.19
CA GLU A 340 -19.07 3.94 13.09
C GLU A 340 -18.12 3.02 13.86
N GLU A 341 -18.64 1.97 14.47
CA GLU A 341 -17.85 1.01 15.25
C GLU A 341 -16.84 0.28 14.37
N LEU A 342 -17.23 -0.12 13.16
CA LEU A 342 -16.32 -0.74 12.18
C LEU A 342 -15.18 0.21 11.82
N GLY A 343 -15.49 1.47 11.53
CA GLY A 343 -14.49 2.49 11.20
C GLY A 343 -13.50 2.71 12.35
N ILE A 344 -14.01 2.89 13.57
CA ILE A 344 -13.18 3.10 14.77
C ILE A 344 -12.30 1.89 15.05
N GLY A 345 -12.83 0.67 14.92
CA GLY A 345 -12.09 -0.57 15.12
C GLY A 345 -10.93 -0.74 14.15
N VAL A 346 -11.18 -0.47 12.86
CA VAL A 346 -10.14 -0.53 11.82
C VAL A 346 -9.12 0.59 12.01
N ALA A 347 -9.55 1.81 12.32
CA ALA A 347 -8.64 2.94 12.54
C ALA A 347 -7.68 2.70 13.71
N ARG A 348 -8.14 2.05 14.78
CA ARG A 348 -7.28 1.61 15.90
C ARG A 348 -6.26 0.57 15.45
N THR A 349 -6.66 -0.37 14.61
CA THR A 349 -5.78 -1.40 14.06
C THR A 349 -4.69 -0.80 13.17
N TRP A 350 -5.01 0.26 12.42
CA TRP A 350 -4.05 1.02 11.59
C TRP A 350 -3.17 2.01 12.38
N GLY A 351 -3.30 2.04 13.71
CA GLY A 351 -2.47 2.88 14.58
C GLY A 351 -2.76 4.38 14.46
N PHE A 352 -4.00 4.77 14.11
CA PHE A 352 -4.34 6.20 14.11
C PHE A 352 -4.26 6.80 15.52
N PRO A 353 -3.79 8.05 15.66
CA PRO A 353 -3.80 8.78 16.92
C PRO A 353 -5.19 8.80 17.59
N PRO A 354 -5.27 8.73 18.93
CA PRO A 354 -6.54 8.79 19.67
C PRO A 354 -7.40 10.00 19.29
N LEU A 355 -6.77 11.14 18.96
CA LEU A 355 -7.42 12.35 18.50
C LEU A 355 -8.31 12.12 17.25
N ILE A 356 -7.81 11.36 16.27
CA ILE A 356 -8.53 11.04 15.03
C ILE A 356 -9.58 9.97 15.32
N VAL A 357 -9.24 8.95 16.11
CA VAL A 357 -10.18 7.87 16.46
C VAL A 357 -11.37 8.41 17.26
N ASN A 358 -11.16 9.38 18.15
CA ASN A 358 -12.21 9.99 18.96
C ASN A 358 -13.14 10.89 18.14
N SER A 359 -12.63 11.54 17.09
CA SER A 359 -13.43 12.41 16.22
C SER A 359 -14.35 11.65 15.25
N MET A 360 -14.09 10.35 15.04
CA MET A 360 -14.95 9.47 14.25
C MET A 360 -16.28 9.14 14.93
N ARG A 361 -16.41 9.37 16.24
CA ARG A 361 -17.68 9.18 16.96
C ARG A 361 -18.65 10.30 16.60
N LYS A 362 -19.85 9.93 16.15
CA LYS A 362 -20.93 10.86 15.83
C LYS A 362 -21.39 11.63 17.07
N LEU A 363 -21.82 12.86 16.85
CA LEU A 363 -22.42 13.68 17.89
C LEU A 363 -23.87 13.23 18.14
N PRO A 364 -24.33 13.23 19.40
CA PRO A 364 -25.72 12.92 19.70
C PRO A 364 -26.67 13.92 19.02
N GLY A 365 -27.91 13.48 18.79
CA GLY A 365 -28.97 14.34 18.26
C GLY A 365 -29.24 15.54 19.20
N GLY A 366 -29.62 16.68 18.62
CA GLY A 366 -29.89 17.92 19.35
C GLY A 366 -28.75 18.94 19.27
N ASN A 367 -28.83 20.00 20.10
CA ASN A 367 -27.88 21.11 20.08
C ASN A 367 -26.48 20.66 20.50
N VAL A 368 -25.48 21.10 19.74
CA VAL A 368 -24.08 20.76 19.99
C VAL A 368 -23.50 21.71 21.03
N ARG A 369 -23.06 21.15 22.16
CA ARG A 369 -22.44 21.90 23.25
C ARG A 369 -21.12 22.53 22.82
N LEU A 370 -20.79 23.68 23.43
CA LEU A 370 -19.53 24.38 23.20
C LEU A 370 -18.33 23.44 23.45
N PRO A 371 -17.43 23.26 22.46
CA PRO A 371 -16.31 22.35 22.62
C PRO A 371 -15.33 22.86 23.67
N SER A 372 -15.05 22.01 24.67
CA SER A 372 -14.21 22.35 25.82
C SER A 372 -12.74 21.98 25.60
N THR A 373 -12.50 20.90 24.85
CA THR A 373 -11.16 20.38 24.55
C THR A 373 -10.79 20.60 23.06
N PRO A 374 -9.50 20.60 22.70
CA PRO A 374 -9.07 20.59 21.30
C PRO A 374 -9.66 19.40 20.51
N GLU A 375 -9.77 18.23 21.14
CA GLU A 375 -10.37 17.04 20.54
C GLU A 375 -11.85 17.24 20.22
N ASP A 376 -12.60 17.85 21.15
CA ASP A 376 -14.01 18.17 20.94
C ASP A 376 -14.19 19.17 19.80
N LYS A 377 -13.28 20.14 19.65
CA LYS A 377 -13.33 21.10 18.53
C LYS A 377 -13.20 20.38 17.19
N LEU A 378 -12.23 19.47 17.07
CA LEU A 378 -12.03 18.68 15.85
C LEU A 378 -13.22 17.76 15.57
N ARG A 379 -13.78 17.13 16.60
CA ARG A 379 -14.99 16.30 16.48
C ARG A 379 -16.20 17.12 15.99
N VAL A 380 -16.40 18.32 16.54
CA VAL A 380 -17.49 19.22 16.13
C VAL A 380 -17.30 19.68 14.67
N LEU A 381 -16.10 20.07 14.28
CA LEU A 381 -15.80 20.46 12.90
C LEU A 381 -15.98 19.30 11.92
N ALA A 382 -15.50 18.10 12.28
CA ALA A 382 -15.66 16.90 11.46
C ALA A 382 -17.14 16.52 11.27
N ALA A 383 -17.93 16.55 12.34
CA ALA A 383 -19.36 16.29 12.28
C ALA A 383 -20.09 17.36 11.44
N TYR A 384 -19.79 18.64 11.65
CA TYR A 384 -20.38 19.75 10.90
C TYR A 384 -20.11 19.61 9.39
N ALA A 385 -18.86 19.33 9.00
CA ALA A 385 -18.49 19.18 7.59
C ALA A 385 -19.13 17.94 6.94
N ASN A 386 -19.29 16.84 7.68
CA ASN A 386 -19.95 15.64 7.18
C ASN A 386 -21.47 15.82 7.03
N GLU A 387 -22.13 16.48 7.98
CA GLU A 387 -23.55 16.83 7.86
C GLU A 387 -23.79 17.82 6.71
N LEU A 388 -22.88 18.77 6.51
CA LEU A 388 -22.93 19.67 5.37
C LEU A 388 -22.78 18.91 4.04
N CYS A 389 -21.90 17.91 3.97
CA CYS A 389 -21.79 17.04 2.79
C CYS A 389 -23.06 16.22 2.52
N LEU A 390 -23.76 15.77 3.57
CA LEU A 390 -25.05 15.08 3.43
C LEU A 390 -26.12 16.01 2.84
N ILE A 391 -26.18 17.25 3.30
CA ILE A 391 -27.08 18.28 2.73
C ILE A 391 -26.73 18.52 1.26
N ILE A 392 -25.44 18.66 0.92
CA ILE A 392 -24.99 18.83 -0.47
C ILE A 392 -25.38 17.62 -1.33
N ALA A 393 -25.31 16.41 -0.78
CA ALA A 393 -25.63 15.18 -1.50
C ALA A 393 -27.13 14.94 -1.71
N GLN A 394 -27.98 15.38 -0.76
CA GLN A 394 -29.40 14.98 -0.71
C GLN A 394 -30.39 16.12 -0.95
N ALA A 395 -30.05 17.36 -0.60
CA ALA A 395 -31.00 18.47 -0.64
C ALA A 395 -31.18 19.02 -2.06
N GLY A 396 -32.43 19.04 -2.53
CA GLY A 396 -32.84 19.71 -3.76
C GLY A 396 -32.76 21.25 -3.65
N PRO A 397 -32.71 21.98 -4.77
CA PRO A 397 -32.48 23.44 -4.79
C PRO A 397 -33.36 24.26 -3.82
N ASP A 398 -34.63 23.87 -3.65
CA ASP A 398 -35.61 24.56 -2.82
C ASP A 398 -35.50 24.22 -1.32
N GLU A 399 -34.90 23.07 -0.98
CA GLU A 399 -34.75 22.60 0.40
C GLU A 399 -33.40 22.98 1.01
N ARG A 400 -32.38 23.26 0.18
CA ARG A 400 -31.02 23.63 0.60
C ARG A 400 -30.99 24.73 1.65
N ALA A 401 -31.70 25.84 1.41
CA ALA A 401 -31.72 26.97 2.34
C ALA A 401 -32.33 26.60 3.70
N ARG A 402 -33.35 25.72 3.71
CA ARG A 402 -34.01 25.26 4.94
C ARG A 402 -33.09 24.33 5.74
N GLU A 403 -32.46 23.38 5.08
CA GLU A 403 -31.55 22.42 5.72
C GLU A 403 -30.27 23.08 6.23
N LEU A 404 -29.69 24.04 5.49
CA LEU A 404 -28.55 24.83 5.95
C LEU A 404 -28.90 25.65 7.20
N LYS A 405 -30.12 26.22 7.26
CA LYS A 405 -30.58 26.97 8.43
C LYS A 405 -30.77 26.07 9.65
N LYS A 406 -31.25 24.84 9.46
CA LYS A 406 -31.33 23.83 10.54
C LYS A 406 -29.94 23.44 11.04
N LEU A 407 -28.98 23.22 10.14
CA LEU A 407 -27.60 22.92 10.49
C LEU A 407 -26.95 24.07 11.28
N ALA A 408 -27.12 25.31 10.80
CA ALA A 408 -26.64 26.51 11.48
C ALA A 408 -27.27 26.66 12.89
N ALA A 409 -28.56 26.36 13.05
CA ALA A 409 -29.21 26.39 14.37
C ALA A 409 -28.66 25.31 15.33
N ARG A 410 -28.38 24.10 14.82
CA ARG A 410 -27.86 22.98 15.62
C ARG A 410 -26.44 23.23 16.12
N PHE A 411 -25.58 23.83 15.29
CA PHE A 411 -24.16 24.05 15.57
C PHE A 411 -23.81 25.50 15.94
N GLY A 412 -24.77 26.42 15.94
CA GLY A 412 -24.54 27.87 16.02
C GLY A 412 -23.79 28.35 17.27
N ASP A 413 -23.90 27.63 18.38
CA ASP A 413 -23.12 27.92 19.59
C ASP A 413 -21.63 27.62 19.40
N SER A 414 -21.31 26.57 18.65
CA SER A 414 -19.96 26.00 18.52
C SER A 414 -19.23 26.43 17.23
N VAL A 415 -19.95 26.58 16.12
CA VAL A 415 -19.40 26.97 14.81
C VAL A 415 -20.06 28.28 14.40
N LYS A 416 -19.37 29.39 14.67
CA LYS A 416 -19.85 30.74 14.35
C LYS A 416 -19.41 31.12 12.93
N VAL A 417 -20.24 30.79 11.95
CA VAL A 417 -20.02 31.15 10.54
C VAL A 417 -21.31 31.77 9.99
N GLU A 418 -21.18 32.94 9.38
CA GLU A 418 -22.29 33.62 8.70
C GLU A 418 -22.71 32.85 7.45
N GLU A 419 -24.01 32.89 7.09
CA GLU A 419 -24.54 32.14 5.95
C GLU A 419 -23.84 32.48 4.62
N ARG A 420 -23.47 33.76 4.44
CA ARG A 420 -22.74 34.23 3.26
C ARG A 420 -21.34 33.61 3.17
N ASP A 421 -20.62 33.58 4.30
CA ASP A 421 -19.25 33.06 4.35
C ASP A 421 -19.25 31.55 4.17
N LEU A 422 -20.24 30.86 4.77
CA LEU A 422 -20.46 29.43 4.59
C LEU A 422 -20.71 29.08 3.12
N ARG A 423 -21.58 29.82 2.44
CA ARG A 423 -21.85 29.60 1.01
C ARG A 423 -20.61 29.80 0.14
N SER A 424 -19.88 30.90 0.37
CA SER A 424 -18.63 31.16 -0.37
C SER A 424 -17.58 30.06 -0.15
N THR A 425 -17.56 29.51 1.07
CA THR A 425 -16.67 28.41 1.45
C THR A 425 -17.05 27.13 0.73
N ILE A 426 -18.33 26.77 0.70
CA ILE A 426 -18.81 25.60 -0.03
C ILE A 426 -18.45 25.70 -1.51
N GLU A 427 -18.71 26.83 -2.17
CA GLU A 427 -18.37 27.03 -3.58
C GLU A 427 -16.87 26.87 -3.84
N LYS A 428 -16.03 27.46 -2.97
CA LYS A 428 -14.57 27.31 -3.02
C LYS A 428 -14.13 25.87 -2.81
N SER A 429 -14.69 25.16 -1.82
CA SER A 429 -14.34 23.78 -1.51
C SER A 429 -14.76 22.82 -2.64
N ILE A 430 -15.90 23.05 -3.29
CA ILE A 430 -16.34 22.27 -4.46
C ILE A 430 -15.34 22.40 -5.61
N GLU A 431 -14.85 23.60 -5.89
CA GLU A 431 -13.87 23.81 -6.96
C GLU A 431 -12.53 23.09 -6.68
N GLN A 432 -12.11 23.05 -5.42
CA GLN A 432 -10.93 22.29 -5.02
C GLN A 432 -11.11 20.78 -5.20
N VAL A 433 -12.30 20.24 -4.90
CA VAL A 433 -12.62 18.83 -5.16
C VAL A 433 -12.59 18.53 -6.66
N LYS A 434 -13.06 19.45 -7.51
CA LYS A 434 -12.98 19.28 -8.98
C LYS A 434 -11.53 19.20 -9.46
N GLU A 435 -10.68 20.11 -8.97
CA GLU A 435 -9.26 20.10 -9.28
C GLU A 435 -8.61 18.78 -8.82
N PHE A 436 -8.89 18.36 -7.58
CA PHE A 436 -8.44 17.07 -7.04
C PHE A 436 -8.87 15.90 -7.93
N ALA A 437 -10.16 15.82 -8.28
CA ALA A 437 -10.71 14.75 -9.11
C ALA A 437 -10.07 14.68 -10.50
N SER A 438 -9.72 15.82 -11.10
CA SER A 438 -9.03 15.85 -12.39
C SER A 438 -7.63 15.22 -12.33
N ILE A 439 -6.91 15.45 -11.22
CA ILE A 439 -5.54 14.95 -11.02
C ILE A 439 -5.52 13.43 -10.85
N ILE A 440 -6.49 12.88 -10.12
CA ILE A 440 -6.64 11.44 -9.92
C ILE A 440 -7.41 10.74 -11.06
N ARG A 441 -7.69 11.45 -12.17
CA ARG A 441 -8.45 10.97 -13.33
C ARG A 441 -9.82 10.38 -12.96
N LEU A 442 -10.51 11.00 -12.00
CA LEU A 442 -11.86 10.63 -11.61
C LEU A 442 -12.88 11.44 -12.41
N ASN A 443 -13.72 10.75 -13.20
CA ASN A 443 -14.75 11.38 -14.00
C ASN A 443 -15.98 11.76 -13.15
N LEU A 444 -16.10 13.04 -12.81
CA LEU A 444 -17.22 13.61 -12.05
C LEU A 444 -18.58 13.49 -12.76
N GLN A 445 -18.61 13.20 -14.06
CA GLN A 445 -19.86 12.98 -14.81
C GLN A 445 -20.48 11.62 -14.53
N GLN A 446 -19.64 10.63 -14.27
CA GLN A 446 -20.07 9.26 -14.05
C GLN A 446 -20.59 9.05 -12.61
N THR A 447 -20.13 9.88 -11.67
CA THR A 447 -20.55 9.87 -10.25
C THR A 447 -21.86 10.62 -10.02
N ALA A 448 -22.75 10.09 -9.18
CA ALA A 448 -24.01 10.78 -8.86
C ALA A 448 -23.73 12.03 -8.00
N PHE A 449 -22.83 11.91 -7.03
CA PHE A 449 -22.38 13.04 -6.22
C PHE A 449 -21.72 14.14 -7.07
N GLY A 450 -20.89 13.81 -8.06
CA GLY A 450 -20.27 14.78 -8.96
C GLY A 450 -21.26 15.54 -9.87
N ARG A 451 -22.44 14.98 -10.15
CA ARG A 451 -23.55 15.73 -10.79
C ARG A 451 -24.18 16.71 -9.80
N GLN A 452 -24.40 16.28 -8.56
CA GLN A 452 -24.95 17.13 -7.51
C GLN A 452 -24.07 18.34 -7.18
N LEU A 453 -22.74 18.17 -7.17
CA LEU A 453 -21.78 19.26 -6.98
C LEU A 453 -21.89 20.35 -8.06
N ARG A 454 -22.19 19.95 -9.31
CA ARG A 454 -22.37 20.90 -10.42
C ARG A 454 -23.70 21.62 -10.38
N GLU A 455 -24.76 20.92 -10.00
CA GLU A 455 -26.06 21.53 -9.72
C GLU A 455 -25.96 22.54 -8.56
N TRP A 456 -25.11 22.27 -7.56
CA TRP A 456 -24.82 23.22 -6.48
C TRP A 456 -24.13 24.50 -6.98
N MET A 457 -23.23 24.37 -7.95
CA MET A 457 -22.53 25.50 -8.58
C MET A 457 -23.38 26.23 -9.65
N GLY A 458 -24.59 25.76 -9.95
CA GLY A 458 -25.44 26.32 -11.01
C GLY A 458 -24.91 26.07 -12.43
N GLU A 459 -24.00 25.10 -12.61
CA GLU A 459 -23.47 24.72 -13.92
C GLU A 459 -24.52 23.89 -14.68
N LYS A 460 -24.88 24.31 -15.91
CA LYS A 460 -25.78 23.52 -16.77
C LYS A 460 -25.16 22.14 -17.03
N PRO A 461 -25.97 21.06 -17.13
CA PRO A 461 -25.46 19.78 -17.59
C PRO A 461 -24.83 19.99 -18.96
N ALA A 462 -23.54 19.67 -19.08
CA ALA A 462 -22.91 19.55 -20.40
C ALA A 462 -23.77 18.55 -21.18
N ALA A 463 -24.29 18.98 -22.32
CA ALA A 463 -25.07 18.12 -23.20
C ALA A 463 -24.32 16.81 -23.39
N SER A 464 -25.03 15.70 -23.24
CA SER A 464 -24.54 14.39 -23.62
C SER A 464 -23.94 14.46 -25.02
N ALA A 465 -22.62 14.34 -25.13
CA ALA A 465 -21.98 13.97 -26.38
C ALA A 465 -22.37 12.50 -26.63
N ALA A 466 -23.56 12.32 -27.19
CA ALA A 466 -23.99 11.10 -27.83
C ALA A 466 -23.83 11.34 -29.34
N GLY A 467 -22.93 10.58 -29.96
CA GLY A 467 -22.80 10.44 -31.41
C GLY A 467 -21.43 10.83 -31.97
N GLU A 468 -20.81 9.88 -32.68
CA GLU A 468 -19.57 9.95 -33.50
C GLU A 468 -18.26 9.79 -32.69
N ASP A 469 -17.54 8.67 -32.64
CA ASP A 469 -17.53 7.43 -33.42
C ASP A 469 -17.08 6.27 -32.51
N ASP A 470 -17.95 5.30 -32.30
CA ASP A 470 -17.62 4.00 -31.69
C ASP A 470 -17.92 2.92 -32.72
N SER A 471 -17.07 2.84 -33.75
CA SER A 471 -17.12 1.79 -34.77
C SER A 471 -15.77 1.50 -35.45
N SER A 472 -14.74 1.17 -34.67
CA SER A 472 -13.71 0.15 -35.01
C SER A 472 -12.77 0.08 -33.79
N MET A 473 -12.57 -1.01 -33.06
CA MET A 473 -12.59 -2.43 -33.35
C MET A 473 -12.94 -3.16 -32.05
N ALA A 474 -14.13 -3.75 -31.98
CA ALA A 474 -14.35 -4.90 -31.13
C ALA A 474 -13.81 -6.14 -31.87
N GLY A 475 -12.89 -6.87 -31.25
CA GLY A 475 -12.52 -8.20 -31.71
C GLY A 475 -11.05 -8.55 -31.53
N THR A 476 -10.63 -8.82 -30.30
CA THR A 476 -9.97 -10.09 -29.97
C THR A 476 -10.14 -10.32 -28.46
N ILE A 477 -11.14 -11.12 -28.13
CA ILE A 477 -11.23 -11.87 -26.88
C ILE A 477 -10.15 -12.96 -26.97
N LEU A 478 -9.23 -12.96 -26.01
CA LEU A 478 -8.53 -14.14 -25.50
C LEU A 478 -8.64 -14.01 -23.96
N SER A 479 -9.76 -14.46 -23.39
CA SER A 479 -9.89 -15.77 -22.72
C SER A 479 -8.76 -16.07 -21.73
N GLU A 480 -9.16 -16.12 -20.46
CA GLU A 480 -8.58 -16.83 -19.32
C GLU A 480 -7.51 -17.88 -19.67
N GLN A 481 -6.31 -17.74 -19.10
CA GLN A 481 -5.59 -18.76 -18.30
C GLN A 481 -4.13 -18.35 -18.07
N LEU A 482 -3.59 -18.77 -16.91
CA LEU A 482 -2.27 -18.47 -16.29
C LEU A 482 -2.32 -17.18 -15.44
N GLY A 483 -2.53 -17.22 -14.12
CA GLY A 483 -1.89 -18.13 -13.17
C GLY A 483 -0.44 -17.68 -12.98
N GLY A 484 -0.21 -16.68 -12.13
CA GLY A 484 1.12 -16.19 -11.78
C GLY A 484 1.07 -15.61 -10.37
N GLU A 485 1.71 -16.32 -9.45
CA GLU A 485 1.77 -16.04 -8.02
C GLU A 485 2.23 -14.62 -7.71
N LEU A 486 1.53 -13.97 -6.77
CA LEU A 486 2.03 -12.83 -6.02
C LEU A 486 3.28 -13.29 -5.25
N LEU A 487 4.45 -12.86 -5.70
CA LEU A 487 5.70 -13.08 -4.98
C LEU A 487 5.69 -12.28 -3.65
N PRO A 488 6.19 -12.85 -2.54
CA PRO A 488 6.22 -12.16 -1.25
C PRO A 488 7.19 -10.98 -1.28
N ALA A 489 6.84 -9.91 -0.57
CA ALA A 489 7.70 -8.77 -0.32
C ALA A 489 8.99 -9.21 0.40
N ALA A 490 10.07 -9.36 -0.35
CA ALA A 490 11.41 -9.56 0.20
C ALA A 490 11.95 -8.23 0.75
N VAL A 491 12.42 -8.28 1.99
CA VAL A 491 13.18 -7.22 2.63
C VAL A 491 14.48 -7.04 1.83
N VAL A 492 14.56 -6.00 0.98
CA VAL A 492 15.78 -5.71 0.24
C VAL A 492 16.74 -4.98 1.18
N GLY A 493 17.68 -5.76 1.74
CA GLY A 493 18.93 -5.24 2.27
C GLY A 493 19.75 -4.60 1.16
N GLU A 494 20.51 -3.57 1.52
CA GLU A 494 21.37 -2.79 0.62
C GLU A 494 22.26 -3.71 -0.24
N GLY A 495 22.19 -3.55 -1.58
CA GLY A 495 23.28 -3.95 -2.47
C GLY A 495 23.05 -5.04 -3.55
N GLN A 496 21.84 -5.56 -3.79
CA GLN A 496 21.61 -6.52 -4.90
C GLN A 496 20.74 -5.95 -6.03
N ALA A 497 21.15 -6.23 -7.28
CA ALA A 497 20.44 -5.83 -8.48
C ALA A 497 19.02 -6.45 -8.51
N PRO A 498 17.99 -5.70 -8.98
CA PRO A 498 16.62 -6.21 -9.05
C PRO A 498 16.52 -7.42 -9.99
N ASP A 499 15.67 -8.40 -9.63
CA ASP A 499 15.36 -9.56 -10.47
C ASP A 499 14.91 -9.14 -11.89
N SER A 500 15.33 -9.89 -12.91
CA SER A 500 15.07 -9.61 -14.33
C SER A 500 13.57 -9.38 -14.66
N ALA A 501 12.67 -10.12 -14.00
CA ALA A 501 11.22 -9.92 -14.16
C ALA A 501 10.74 -8.56 -13.63
N THR A 502 11.28 -8.13 -12.48
CA THR A 502 10.97 -6.84 -11.85
C THR A 502 11.55 -5.68 -12.66
N ALA A 503 12.78 -5.83 -13.18
CA ALA A 503 13.41 -4.84 -14.05
C ALA A 503 12.60 -4.62 -15.34
N GLN A 504 12.11 -5.69 -15.97
CA GLN A 504 11.28 -5.60 -17.17
C GLN A 504 9.93 -4.90 -16.91
N ALA A 505 9.29 -5.18 -15.77
CA ALA A 505 8.05 -4.53 -15.38
C ALA A 505 8.24 -3.01 -15.18
N ILE A 506 9.32 -2.61 -14.48
CA ILE A 506 9.66 -1.19 -14.25
C ILE A 506 9.92 -0.48 -15.58
N LEU A 507 10.70 -1.07 -16.49
CA LEU A 507 11.00 -0.48 -17.80
C LEU A 507 9.74 -0.36 -18.66
N THR A 508 8.88 -1.37 -18.67
CA THR A 508 7.65 -1.39 -19.48
C THR A 508 6.65 -0.34 -19.00
N ALA A 509 6.42 -0.27 -17.69
CA ALA A 509 5.56 0.75 -17.08
C ALA A 509 6.09 2.17 -17.35
N GLY A 510 7.41 2.39 -17.19
CA GLY A 510 8.04 3.67 -17.49
C GLY A 510 7.87 4.10 -18.95
N ILE A 511 8.05 3.18 -19.91
CA ILE A 511 7.84 3.48 -21.34
C ILE A 511 6.38 3.90 -21.61
N GLN A 512 5.41 3.22 -21.00
CA GLN A 512 4.00 3.52 -21.20
C GLN A 512 3.63 4.91 -20.63
N ASP A 513 4.10 5.23 -19.43
CA ASP A 513 3.89 6.53 -18.80
C ASP A 513 4.53 7.68 -19.58
N ILE A 514 5.77 7.49 -20.06
CA ILE A 514 6.46 8.48 -20.88
C ILE A 514 5.72 8.69 -22.20
N SER A 515 5.27 7.60 -22.84
CA SER A 515 4.53 7.66 -24.11
C SER A 515 3.21 8.43 -23.95
N ASN A 516 2.50 8.23 -22.84
CA ASN A 516 1.29 8.99 -22.52
C ASN A 516 1.59 10.46 -22.24
N THR A 517 2.68 10.76 -21.54
CA THR A 517 3.07 12.14 -21.20
C THR A 517 3.55 12.92 -22.43
N LEU A 518 4.14 12.25 -23.43
CA LEU A 518 4.55 12.85 -24.70
C LEU A 518 3.37 13.28 -25.60
N VAL A 519 2.15 12.79 -25.33
CA VAL A 519 0.92 13.18 -26.05
C VAL A 519 0.28 14.44 -25.42
N GLU A 520 0.55 14.72 -24.14
CA GLU A 520 0.07 15.90 -23.41
C GLU A 520 1.09 17.07 -23.48
N GLU A 521 0.76 18.26 -22.95
CA GLU A 521 1.76 19.34 -22.82
C GLU A 521 2.84 18.97 -21.78
N TYR A 522 4.11 18.92 -22.19
CA TYR A 522 5.21 18.52 -21.32
C TYR A 522 6.40 19.48 -21.35
N LYS A 523 7.22 19.44 -20.29
CA LYS A 523 8.53 20.09 -20.25
C LYS A 523 9.62 19.06 -20.54
N LEU A 524 10.46 19.32 -21.54
CA LEU A 524 11.54 18.41 -21.98
C LEU A 524 12.40 17.88 -20.82
N ASN A 525 12.81 18.76 -19.91
CA ASN A 525 13.70 18.39 -18.81
C ASN A 525 13.04 17.39 -17.85
N ASP A 526 11.72 17.46 -17.67
CA ASP A 526 10.98 16.59 -16.76
C ASP A 526 10.88 15.18 -17.36
N ILE A 527 10.58 15.07 -18.67
CA ILE A 527 10.56 13.79 -19.39
C ILE A 527 11.94 13.11 -19.38
N LEU A 528 12.99 13.86 -19.70
CA LEU A 528 14.35 13.31 -19.69
C LEU A 528 14.72 12.80 -18.31
N ARG A 529 14.33 13.52 -17.25
CA ARG A 529 14.56 13.13 -15.86
C ARG A 529 13.83 11.84 -15.50
N ILE A 530 12.57 11.67 -15.93
CA ILE A 530 11.82 10.43 -15.75
C ILE A 530 12.56 9.27 -16.43
N ILE A 531 13.00 9.44 -17.68
CA ILE A 531 13.72 8.40 -18.44
C ILE A 531 15.00 7.95 -17.72
N LEU A 532 15.82 8.91 -17.29
CA LEU A 532 17.08 8.63 -16.58
C LEU A 532 16.82 7.92 -15.25
N GLU A 533 15.76 8.30 -14.54
CA GLU A 533 15.38 7.68 -13.27
C GLU A 533 14.89 6.24 -13.48
N THR A 534 14.07 5.99 -14.51
CA THR A 534 13.61 4.64 -14.86
C THR A 534 14.80 3.73 -15.19
N MET A 535 15.77 4.22 -15.97
CA MET A 535 17.00 3.47 -16.28
C MET A 535 17.84 3.19 -15.03
N TYR A 536 18.00 4.18 -14.15
CA TYR A 536 18.75 4.06 -12.90
C TYR A 536 18.17 2.97 -11.98
N ARG A 537 16.85 3.00 -11.76
CA ARG A 537 16.17 2.06 -10.84
C ARG A 537 16.03 0.65 -11.43
N ALA A 538 15.68 0.53 -12.70
CA ALA A 538 15.43 -0.78 -13.30
C ALA A 538 16.68 -1.65 -13.41
N MET A 539 17.84 -1.05 -13.68
CA MET A 539 19.09 -1.80 -13.89
C MET A 539 20.01 -1.80 -12.67
N GLY A 540 19.62 -1.08 -11.60
CA GLY A 540 20.44 -0.89 -10.41
C GLY A 540 21.78 -0.23 -10.71
N PHE A 541 21.83 0.70 -11.67
CA PHE A 541 23.06 1.43 -11.97
C PHE A 541 23.51 2.23 -10.75
N LYS A 542 24.82 2.36 -10.54
CA LYS A 542 25.35 3.26 -9.51
C LYS A 542 25.07 4.70 -9.90
N ARG A 543 25.30 5.07 -11.16
CA ARG A 543 24.97 6.40 -11.67
C ARG A 543 24.42 6.33 -13.08
N VAL A 544 23.55 7.27 -13.42
CA VAL A 544 23.11 7.53 -14.80
C VAL A 544 23.14 9.03 -15.06
N ILE A 545 23.85 9.46 -16.10
CA ILE A 545 24.10 10.87 -16.44
C ILE A 545 23.62 11.15 -17.86
N LEU A 546 22.91 12.27 -18.04
CA LEU A 546 22.59 12.80 -19.35
C LEU A 546 23.57 13.89 -19.76
N CYS A 547 24.18 13.70 -20.92
CA CYS A 547 25.02 14.66 -21.60
C CYS A 547 24.27 15.24 -22.80
N ILE A 548 24.31 16.56 -22.97
CA ILE A 548 23.69 17.26 -24.10
C ILE A 548 24.77 17.99 -24.89
N LYS A 549 24.59 18.07 -26.22
CA LYS A 549 25.47 18.85 -27.09
C LYS A 549 25.29 20.35 -26.83
N ASP A 550 26.40 21.01 -26.53
CA ASP A 550 26.50 22.46 -26.58
C ASP A 550 26.90 22.90 -27.99
N ALA A 551 25.97 23.55 -28.69
CA ALA A 551 26.19 24.04 -30.06
C ALA A 551 27.22 25.18 -30.14
N ARG A 552 27.41 25.98 -29.07
CA ARG A 552 28.32 27.13 -29.08
C ARG A 552 29.78 26.71 -29.00
N HIS A 553 30.06 25.69 -28.20
CA HIS A 553 31.42 25.21 -27.96
C HIS A 553 31.73 23.89 -28.68
N ASN A 554 30.76 23.32 -29.41
CA ASN A 554 30.84 22.00 -30.06
C ASN A 554 31.37 20.91 -29.12
N THR A 555 30.90 20.93 -27.87
CA THR A 555 31.26 19.97 -26.82
C THR A 555 30.04 19.23 -26.31
N MET A 556 30.20 17.99 -25.90
CA MET A 556 29.20 17.30 -25.08
C MET A 556 29.41 17.69 -23.62
N GLN A 557 28.33 18.09 -22.94
CA GLN A 557 28.37 18.49 -21.54
C GLN A 557 27.31 17.74 -20.74
N GLY A 558 27.70 17.17 -19.60
CA GLY A 558 26.79 16.59 -18.62
C GLY A 558 25.88 17.66 -18.03
N ARG A 559 24.57 17.41 -18.04
CA ARG A 559 23.56 18.36 -17.58
C ARG A 559 23.04 18.02 -16.19
N PHE A 560 22.61 16.77 -16.00
CA PHE A 560 22.16 16.23 -14.72
C PHE A 560 22.18 14.70 -14.76
N GLY A 561 22.06 14.06 -13.59
CA GLY A 561 22.06 12.61 -13.46
C GLY A 561 21.54 12.14 -12.10
N PHE A 562 21.42 10.83 -11.95
CA PHE A 562 21.01 10.12 -10.74
C PHE A 562 22.13 9.23 -10.23
N GLY A 563 22.20 9.02 -8.91
CA GLY A 563 23.28 8.30 -8.23
C GLY A 563 24.13 9.20 -7.31
N PRO A 564 25.02 8.61 -6.49
CA PRO A 564 25.90 9.37 -5.61
C PRO A 564 26.80 10.30 -6.41
N ASP A 565 26.93 11.56 -6.01
CA ASP A 565 27.76 12.59 -6.65
C ASP A 565 27.46 12.87 -8.14
N ALA A 566 26.34 12.36 -8.67
CA ALA A 566 26.02 12.44 -10.10
C ALA A 566 25.92 13.89 -10.60
N THR A 567 25.50 14.83 -9.75
CA THR A 567 25.41 16.26 -10.11
C THR A 567 26.78 16.91 -10.24
N GLU A 568 27.73 16.55 -9.38
CA GLU A 568 29.10 17.08 -9.43
C GLU A 568 29.87 16.47 -10.59
N ILE A 569 29.74 15.16 -10.79
CA ILE A 569 30.35 14.41 -11.89
C ILE A 569 29.79 14.88 -13.24
N ALA A 570 28.48 15.14 -13.35
CA ALA A 570 27.87 15.65 -14.58
C ALA A 570 28.52 16.98 -15.03
N ARG A 571 28.86 17.87 -14.10
CA ARG A 571 29.53 19.14 -14.43
C ARG A 571 30.94 18.94 -14.98
N GLN A 572 31.62 17.89 -14.53
CA GLN A 572 32.97 17.52 -14.98
C GLN A 572 32.94 16.70 -16.29
N PHE A 573 31.79 16.16 -16.67
CA PHE A 573 31.58 15.39 -17.89
C PHE A 573 31.53 16.31 -19.12
N ARG A 574 32.71 16.77 -19.58
CA ARG A 574 32.84 17.65 -20.74
C ARG A 574 33.91 17.16 -21.70
N PHE A 575 33.53 16.89 -22.94
CA PHE A 575 34.48 16.46 -23.98
C PHE A 575 34.12 17.04 -25.36
N PRO A 576 35.11 17.31 -26.23
CA PRO A 576 34.88 17.87 -27.55
C PRO A 576 34.28 16.85 -28.50
N LEU A 577 33.46 17.32 -29.47
CA LEU A 577 32.91 16.49 -30.54
C LEU A 577 33.87 16.32 -31.74
N SER A 578 35.08 16.89 -31.66
CA SER A 578 36.16 16.64 -32.64
C SER A 578 36.60 15.19 -32.62
N PHE A 579 37.15 14.70 -33.75
CA PHE A 579 37.63 13.32 -33.85
C PHE A 579 38.72 13.02 -32.81
N SER A 580 38.46 12.02 -31.99
CA SER A 580 39.40 11.41 -31.05
C SER A 580 39.27 9.88 -31.14
N PRO A 581 40.38 9.12 -31.06
CA PRO A 581 40.36 7.66 -31.16
C PRO A 581 39.92 7.02 -29.84
N ASP A 582 38.79 7.45 -29.28
CA ASP A 582 38.24 6.99 -28.00
C ASP A 582 36.83 6.40 -28.11
N ILE A 583 36.40 5.72 -27.05
CA ILE A 583 35.14 4.96 -27.02
C ILE A 583 33.91 5.90 -27.03
N PHE A 584 34.02 7.09 -26.44
CA PHE A 584 32.93 8.07 -26.40
C PHE A 584 32.68 8.66 -27.79
N HIS A 585 33.74 9.00 -28.51
CA HIS A 585 33.66 9.43 -29.89
C HIS A 585 33.16 8.30 -30.80
N ALA A 586 33.61 7.06 -30.58
CA ALA A 586 33.13 5.89 -31.34
C ALA A 586 31.62 5.65 -31.17
N ALA A 587 31.09 5.77 -29.94
CA ALA A 587 29.66 5.64 -29.66
C ALA A 587 28.85 6.74 -30.37
N ILE A 588 29.30 7.98 -30.26
CA ILE A 588 28.61 9.15 -30.82
C ILE A 588 28.66 9.18 -32.36
N SER A 589 29.83 8.96 -32.96
CA SER A 589 30.02 9.04 -34.42
C SER A 589 29.30 7.92 -35.17
N LYS A 590 29.24 6.72 -34.60
CA LYS A 590 28.55 5.57 -35.19
C LYS A 590 27.09 5.46 -34.74
N GLY A 591 26.69 6.15 -33.68
CA GLY A 591 25.34 6.05 -33.09
C GLY A 591 25.02 4.66 -32.53
N VAL A 592 26.04 3.94 -32.05
CA VAL A 592 25.90 2.56 -31.56
C VAL A 592 26.04 2.54 -30.04
N ASP A 593 25.15 1.78 -29.37
CA ASP A 593 25.24 1.55 -27.93
C ASP A 593 26.50 0.75 -27.60
N ILE A 594 27.28 1.19 -26.61
CA ILE A 594 28.51 0.52 -26.19
C ILE A 594 28.39 0.11 -24.73
N LEU A 595 28.54 -1.19 -24.45
CA LEU A 595 28.71 -1.74 -23.11
C LEU A 595 30.18 -2.11 -22.92
N ILE A 596 30.80 -1.57 -21.88
CA ILE A 596 32.16 -1.89 -21.44
C ILE A 596 32.07 -2.73 -20.18
N SER A 597 32.39 -4.01 -20.29
CA SER A 597 32.39 -4.95 -19.16
C SER A 597 33.58 -4.73 -18.21
N ASP A 598 34.72 -4.28 -18.73
CA ASP A 598 35.94 -4.00 -17.95
C ASP A 598 36.75 -2.85 -18.58
N THR A 599 37.00 -1.79 -17.82
CA THR A 599 37.80 -0.63 -18.25
C THR A 599 39.31 -0.86 -18.20
N ASN A 600 39.76 -1.88 -17.46
CA ASN A 600 41.16 -2.25 -17.29
C ASN A 600 41.66 -3.28 -18.33
N ASP A 601 40.78 -3.84 -19.16
CA ASP A 601 41.14 -4.77 -20.25
C ASP A 601 42.23 -4.14 -21.15
N PRO A 602 43.37 -4.83 -21.40
CA PRO A 602 44.48 -4.34 -22.23
C PRO A 602 44.08 -3.81 -23.61
N LYS A 603 42.98 -4.29 -24.20
CA LYS A 603 42.46 -3.85 -25.50
C LYS A 603 41.61 -2.58 -25.42
N ILE A 604 40.92 -2.36 -24.30
CA ILE A 604 40.00 -1.24 -24.07
C ILE A 604 40.72 -0.08 -23.39
N LYS A 605 41.66 -0.37 -22.50
CA LYS A 605 42.47 0.58 -21.74
C LYS A 605 43.08 1.73 -22.59
N PRO A 606 43.67 1.52 -23.78
CA PRO A 606 44.21 2.63 -24.58
C PRO A 606 43.13 3.51 -25.23
N ARG A 607 41.85 3.10 -25.23
CA ARG A 607 40.73 3.82 -25.85
C ARG A 607 39.86 4.60 -24.86
N ILE A 608 40.13 4.50 -23.56
CA ILE A 608 39.44 5.27 -22.52
C ILE A 608 40.15 6.61 -22.34
N PRO A 609 39.44 7.75 -22.46
CA PRO A 609 40.05 9.07 -22.28
C PRO A 609 40.63 9.31 -20.89
N ASP A 610 41.74 10.05 -20.83
CA ASP A 610 42.38 10.42 -19.54
C ASP A 610 41.49 11.32 -18.67
N TRP A 611 40.65 12.16 -19.27
CA TRP A 611 39.70 12.99 -18.53
C TRP A 611 38.68 12.12 -17.78
N PHE A 612 38.27 10.99 -18.36
CA PHE A 612 37.30 10.09 -17.74
C PHE A 612 37.90 9.38 -16.52
N ARG A 613 39.15 8.90 -16.65
CA ARG A 613 39.89 8.21 -15.56
C ARG A 613 40.19 9.08 -14.35
N LYS A 614 40.33 10.39 -14.56
CA LYS A 614 40.57 11.35 -13.47
C LYS A 614 39.29 11.64 -12.69
N VAL A 615 38.14 11.49 -13.32
CA VAL A 615 36.83 11.86 -12.76
C VAL A 615 36.11 10.64 -12.17
N LEU A 616 36.29 9.45 -12.75
CA LEU A 616 35.58 8.22 -12.38
C LEU A 616 36.54 7.03 -12.24
N THR A 617 36.29 6.22 -11.21
CA THR A 617 36.99 4.95 -10.94
C THR A 617 36.19 3.73 -11.37
N SER A 618 35.08 3.91 -12.07
CA SER A 618 34.15 2.84 -12.43
C SER A 618 34.79 1.83 -13.39
N GLU A 619 34.67 0.55 -13.08
CA GLU A 619 35.28 -0.53 -13.88
C GLU A 619 34.38 -1.02 -15.02
N THR A 620 33.09 -0.65 -15.02
CA THR A 620 32.13 -1.00 -16.09
C THR A 620 31.15 0.13 -16.35
N PHE A 621 30.78 0.35 -17.62
CA PHE A 621 29.80 1.37 -18.00
C PHE A 621 29.12 1.09 -19.33
N VAL A 622 27.99 1.78 -19.58
CA VAL A 622 27.22 1.76 -20.82
C VAL A 622 27.03 3.16 -21.36
N LEU A 623 27.14 3.28 -22.68
CA LEU A 623 26.87 4.50 -23.44
C LEU A 623 25.69 4.27 -24.37
N PHE A 624 24.68 5.12 -24.26
CA PHE A 624 23.56 5.19 -25.19
C PHE A 624 23.62 6.54 -25.93
N PRO A 625 24.11 6.59 -27.18
CA PRO A 625 24.13 7.81 -27.97
C PRO A 625 22.73 8.17 -28.49
N LEU A 626 22.39 9.46 -28.49
CA LEU A 626 21.14 10.00 -29.05
C LEU A 626 21.48 10.86 -30.27
N THR A 627 21.23 10.32 -31.46
CA THR A 627 21.55 10.96 -32.75
C THR A 627 20.29 11.24 -33.56
N ILE A 628 20.18 12.43 -34.16
CA ILE A 628 19.10 12.81 -35.10
C ILE A 628 19.72 12.93 -36.49
N LYS A 629 19.29 12.08 -37.44
CA LYS A 629 19.83 12.05 -38.82
C LYS A 629 21.37 11.99 -38.88
N GLY A 630 21.99 11.21 -37.99
CA GLY A 630 23.44 11.07 -37.91
C GLY A 630 24.17 12.18 -37.13
N ASN A 631 23.47 13.23 -36.69
CA ASN A 631 24.06 14.27 -35.84
C ASN A 631 23.83 13.95 -34.35
N PRO A 632 24.87 13.94 -33.51
CA PRO A 632 24.70 13.72 -32.08
C PRO A 632 24.08 14.94 -31.39
N VAL A 633 23.06 14.67 -30.58
CA VAL A 633 22.31 15.70 -29.84
C VAL A 633 22.45 15.50 -28.34
N ALA A 634 22.42 14.24 -27.88
CA ALA A 634 22.61 13.88 -26.49
C ALA A 634 23.29 12.50 -26.35
N MET A 635 23.68 12.14 -25.13
CA MET A 635 24.20 10.82 -24.79
C MET A 635 23.83 10.51 -23.33
N ILE A 636 23.42 9.28 -23.06
CA ILE A 636 23.19 8.78 -21.71
C ILE A 636 24.37 7.88 -21.33
N TYR A 637 24.96 8.15 -20.18
CA TYR A 637 26.03 7.36 -19.55
C TYR A 637 25.46 6.63 -18.33
N ALA A 638 25.80 5.37 -18.12
CA ALA A 638 25.41 4.61 -16.92
C ALA A 638 26.54 3.71 -16.44
N ASP A 639 26.78 3.57 -15.13
CA ASP A 639 27.91 2.79 -14.59
C ASP A 639 27.62 1.96 -13.33
N LYS A 640 28.56 1.06 -13.02
CA LYS A 640 28.68 0.30 -11.75
C LYS A 640 30.16 0.17 -11.36
N ASP A 641 30.41 -0.26 -10.12
CA ASP A 641 31.75 -0.27 -9.54
C ASP A 641 32.61 -1.45 -10.02
N GLY A 642 32.11 -2.68 -9.99
CA GLY A 642 32.90 -3.88 -10.31
C GLY A 642 32.87 -4.24 -11.80
N ALA A 643 34.02 -4.69 -12.32
CA ALA A 643 34.10 -5.25 -13.66
C ALA A 643 33.11 -6.43 -13.83
N GLY A 644 32.29 -6.38 -14.87
CA GLY A 644 31.27 -7.40 -15.16
C GLY A 644 29.93 -7.24 -14.44
N ASP A 645 29.76 -6.24 -13.55
CA ASP A 645 28.51 -6.04 -12.80
C ASP A 645 27.32 -5.59 -13.66
N ILE A 646 27.61 -5.10 -14.88
CA ILE A 646 26.59 -4.75 -15.86
C ILE A 646 26.40 -5.91 -16.82
N VAL A 647 25.42 -6.76 -16.49
CA VAL A 647 24.87 -7.77 -17.39
C VAL A 647 23.47 -7.33 -17.79
N ILE A 648 23.26 -7.08 -19.08
CA ILE A 648 21.97 -6.64 -19.62
C ILE A 648 21.46 -7.74 -20.55
N PRO A 649 20.44 -8.53 -20.16
CA PRO A 649 19.84 -9.50 -21.06
C PRO A 649 19.14 -8.80 -22.24
N GLU A 650 18.94 -9.54 -23.33
CA GLU A 650 18.52 -8.96 -24.62
C GLU A 650 17.16 -8.24 -24.55
N LYS A 651 16.25 -8.73 -23.70
CA LYS A 651 14.92 -8.15 -23.50
C LYS A 651 15.00 -6.79 -22.80
N GLU A 652 15.78 -6.67 -21.73
CA GLU A 652 16.02 -5.42 -21.00
C GLU A 652 16.77 -4.42 -21.88
N LEU A 653 17.74 -4.88 -22.68
CA LEU A 653 18.45 -4.03 -23.63
C LEU A 653 17.50 -3.42 -24.67
N SER A 654 16.53 -4.20 -25.17
CA SER A 654 15.48 -3.72 -26.07
C SER A 654 14.61 -2.63 -25.42
N LEU A 655 14.24 -2.81 -24.14
CA LEU A 655 13.46 -1.83 -23.39
C LEU A 655 14.26 -0.55 -23.09
N LEU A 656 15.54 -0.66 -22.71
CA LEU A 656 16.43 0.49 -22.53
C LEU A 656 16.62 1.28 -23.84
N ARG A 657 16.74 0.57 -24.98
CA ARG A 657 16.76 1.20 -26.31
C ARG A 657 15.46 1.93 -26.62
N THR A 658 14.33 1.37 -26.19
CA THR A 658 13.03 2.02 -26.35
C THR A 658 12.97 3.31 -25.54
N LEU A 659 13.39 3.30 -24.26
CA LEU A 659 13.50 4.51 -23.43
C LEU A 659 14.44 5.56 -24.05
N ARG A 660 15.61 5.15 -24.55
CA ARG A 660 16.52 6.03 -25.28
C ARG A 660 15.85 6.66 -26.50
N ASN A 661 15.08 5.89 -27.26
CA ASN A 661 14.35 6.40 -28.42
C ASN A 661 13.24 7.38 -28.01
N GLN A 662 12.56 7.17 -26.88
CA GLN A 662 11.60 8.12 -26.33
C GLN A 662 12.27 9.44 -25.91
N ALA A 663 13.46 9.39 -25.31
CA ALA A 663 14.25 10.58 -25.02
C ALA A 663 14.61 11.35 -26.31
N LEU A 664 14.96 10.63 -27.37
CA LEU A 664 15.25 11.24 -28.68
C LEU A 664 14.00 11.92 -29.28
N LEU A 665 12.83 11.29 -29.17
CA LEU A 665 11.56 11.85 -29.63
C LEU A 665 11.19 13.12 -28.85
N ALA A 666 11.32 13.10 -27.52
CA ALA A 666 11.09 14.25 -26.66
C ALA A 666 11.97 15.44 -27.06
N ILE A 667 13.27 15.19 -27.26
CA ILE A 667 14.22 16.21 -27.71
C ILE A 667 13.84 16.75 -29.09
N LYS A 668 13.46 15.88 -30.03
CA LYS A 668 13.08 16.26 -31.39
C LYS A 668 11.82 17.15 -31.43
N GLN A 669 10.84 16.90 -30.57
CA GLN A 669 9.61 17.69 -30.49
C GLN A 669 9.79 19.04 -29.79
N SER A 670 10.86 19.18 -29.00
CA SER A 670 11.19 20.42 -28.27
C SER A 670 12.10 21.40 -29.04
N ILE A 671 12.66 20.96 -30.17
CA ILE A 671 13.47 21.75 -31.12
C ILE A 671 12.56 22.21 -32.25
#